data_AF-A0A644W905-F1
#
_entry.id   AF-A0A644W905-F1
#
_cell.length_a   1.000
_cell.length_b   1.000
_cell.length_c   1.000
_cell.angle_alpha   90.00
_cell.angle_beta   90.00
_cell.angle_gamma   90.00
#
_symmetry.space_group_name_H-M   'P 1'
#
loop_
_entity.id
_entity.type
_entity.pdbx_description
1 polymer ?
#
loop_
_entity_poly.entity_id
_entity_poly.type
_entity_poly.pdbx_seq_one_letter_code
_entity_poly.pdbx_strand_id
1 'polypeptide(L)'
;MNKRILLWFSLLFFISSCSKPEVEVPQTQKSSAKQLLSFGFTVAENQGLTADVSGVISGDKVTVSLPSGCDLKSLAASFSCSPKATVKVGDVVQTSKISKNDFSGSVVYTVQAEDGSTSAYTVTVTRLQSSAKQLTGFKFEKSKNSSLEYDLVCGINEDTKRITLLFPATVVVRQLAASFTVSEKASVKINTQNLESGVTTYSYASGISVIVTAEDGSNVTYIFDSTEEQAPAINMTLLTDKVKALNYFRRGPNPSYFTIPDIVPVLSTAFAASKPAGSFAFDCGYVGEDRKIYISQPLSPEQKALFPDANSAALFYLGKAFISHYFNFSQMPLWFNNGFACYESGLRPDDSLIGAAINLYGGRIPEMSEINSSDNFRNKGGIYISYLFGEFMSVYFCWPYFDILGVSASEITVAPWRFTDFNTLYAKWLRYVEYRIIKSGNQRLKWQQETGHFKPIYRDADASLNFPYFTDQLESAFNQYKGIFALSYPVKLTFLTMPESIFAYIDGITPDGRITGGTAWPSGLSSTCALQSDHVSLFKNHLRHELAHEFQSLLMKPGISMPAWLNEGFPSFMADGGKMSDAVRQQLKGDAVKALNDATAYFSHKPLYQDIAVYPNPYFNYYLLGQIMYEFIFDKGGYAAVKAVTENPVAGFATIGYSTPEAFMNAYYDYFDKNWR
;
A
#
# COMPACT_ATOMS: atom_id res chain seq x y z
N MET A 1 76.35 92.84 60.72
CA MET A 1 77.35 92.61 61.79
C MET A 1 76.62 92.12 63.04
N ASN A 2 76.94 90.91 63.55
CA ASN A 2 76.66 90.33 64.89
C ASN A 2 75.18 90.09 65.35
N LYS A 3 74.82 89.03 66.13
CA LYS A 3 75.59 88.00 66.92
C LYS A 3 74.71 86.74 67.27
N ARG A 4 75.34 85.64 67.74
CA ARG A 4 74.85 84.21 67.86
C ARG A 4 74.44 83.71 69.28
N ILE A 5 73.79 82.53 69.35
CA ILE A 5 73.05 81.86 70.48
C ILE A 5 73.48 80.38 70.78
N LEU A 6 73.11 79.89 72.00
CA LEU A 6 73.31 78.62 72.79
C LEU A 6 72.88 77.23 72.22
N LEU A 7 73.43 76.10 72.75
CA LEU A 7 72.86 75.10 73.73
C LEU A 7 73.47 73.65 73.69
N TRP A 8 73.69 73.06 74.90
CA TRP A 8 73.62 71.65 75.41
C TRP A 8 74.54 70.45 75.00
N PHE A 9 74.83 69.55 75.97
CA PHE A 9 75.63 68.30 75.87
C PHE A 9 75.32 67.27 77.00
N SER A 10 75.50 65.96 76.72
CA SER A 10 76.18 64.88 77.54
C SER A 10 75.58 63.46 77.38
N LEU A 11 76.31 62.38 77.74
CA LEU A 11 77.03 61.40 76.88
C LEU A 11 76.87 59.93 77.43
N LEU A 12 77.12 58.89 76.60
CA LEU A 12 76.92 57.42 76.66
C LEU A 12 77.70 56.54 77.70
N PHE A 13 77.20 55.31 78.01
CA PHE A 13 77.80 53.95 77.67
C PHE A 13 76.92 52.69 78.03
N PHE A 14 77.22 51.53 77.40
CA PHE A 14 76.54 50.22 77.15
C PHE A 14 76.31 49.18 78.29
N ILE A 15 75.33 48.23 78.15
CA ILE A 15 75.41 46.73 78.38
C ILE A 15 74.30 45.94 77.59
N SER A 16 74.51 44.63 77.35
CA SER A 16 73.86 43.62 76.46
C SER A 16 72.62 42.84 76.96
N SER A 17 71.84 42.21 76.05
CA SER A 17 70.98 41.01 76.30
C SER A 17 70.52 40.30 75.01
N CYS A 18 70.45 38.96 75.04
CA CYS A 18 70.19 38.02 73.93
C CYS A 18 68.74 38.00 73.39
N SER A 19 68.58 37.79 72.07
CA SER A 19 67.28 37.61 71.39
C SER A 19 67.07 36.14 70.95
N LYS A 20 65.91 35.56 71.25
CA LYS A 20 65.44 34.27 70.70
C LYS A 20 65.00 34.43 69.24
N PRO A 21 65.14 33.40 68.38
CA PRO A 21 64.66 33.45 67.00
C PRO A 21 63.16 33.19 66.93
N GLU A 22 62.43 34.06 66.24
CA GLU A 22 61.01 33.91 65.91
C GLU A 22 60.89 33.14 64.59
N VAL A 23 60.06 32.10 64.57
CA VAL A 23 59.79 31.26 63.40
C VAL A 23 58.72 31.93 62.55
N GLU A 24 59.07 32.39 61.34
CA GLU A 24 58.08 32.84 60.36
C GLU A 24 57.28 31.63 59.84
N VAL A 25 55.96 31.64 60.10
CA VAL A 25 55.01 30.71 59.46
C VAL A 25 54.83 31.17 58.01
N PRO A 26 55.04 30.34 56.98
CA PRO A 26 54.78 30.73 55.60
C PRO A 26 53.29 31.02 55.42
N GLN A 27 52.92 32.28 55.17
CA GLN A 27 51.59 32.59 54.66
C GLN A 27 51.47 31.99 53.25
N THR A 28 50.64 30.97 53.07
CA THR A 28 50.27 30.44 51.76
C THR A 28 49.72 31.58 50.90
N GLN A 29 50.47 32.00 49.87
CA GLN A 29 50.06 33.03 48.92
C GLN A 29 48.79 32.59 48.19
N LYS A 30 47.70 33.35 48.35
CA LYS A 30 46.44 33.11 47.64
C LYS A 30 46.61 33.38 46.15
N SER A 31 46.05 32.53 45.30
CA SER A 31 46.09 32.69 43.85
C SER A 31 45.34 33.93 43.38
N SER A 32 45.92 34.67 42.42
CA SER A 32 45.29 35.80 41.71
C SER A 32 44.69 35.41 40.35
N ALA A 33 44.76 34.13 39.98
CA ALA A 33 44.25 33.63 38.70
C ALA A 33 42.71 33.64 38.67
N LYS A 34 42.14 34.25 37.63
CA LYS A 34 40.71 34.55 37.48
C LYS A 34 40.26 34.53 36.02
N GLN A 35 40.86 33.66 35.23
CA GLN A 35 40.48 33.48 33.84
C GLN A 35 39.24 32.58 33.73
N LEU A 36 38.34 32.94 32.82
CA LEU A 36 37.36 32.01 32.29
C LEU A 36 38.05 31.24 31.15
N LEU A 37 38.20 29.93 31.30
CA LEU A 37 39.03 29.09 30.42
C LEU A 37 38.22 28.47 29.28
N SER A 38 36.95 28.13 29.55
CA SER A 38 36.02 27.67 28.53
C SER A 38 34.60 28.12 28.87
N PHE A 39 33.77 28.24 27.85
CA PHE A 39 32.35 28.50 27.99
C PHE A 39 31.62 27.85 26.81
N GLY A 40 30.41 27.37 27.02
CA GLY A 40 29.62 26.70 26.00
C GLY A 40 28.32 26.14 26.57
N PHE A 41 27.62 25.35 25.76
CA PHE A 41 26.39 24.66 26.16
C PHE A 41 26.43 23.25 25.61
N THR A 42 25.95 22.31 26.42
CA THR A 42 25.99 20.88 26.13
C THR A 42 24.58 20.35 25.88
N VAL A 43 24.47 19.33 25.03
CA VAL A 43 23.18 18.71 24.64
C VAL A 43 22.45 18.13 25.85
N ALA A 44 23.18 17.51 26.78
CA ALA A 44 22.58 16.81 27.91
C ALA A 44 21.79 17.75 28.86
N GLU A 45 22.17 19.03 28.91
CA GLU A 45 21.60 19.99 29.84
C GLU A 45 20.70 21.04 29.16
N ASN A 46 20.71 21.12 27.82
CA ASN A 46 20.00 22.16 27.07
C ASN A 46 19.21 21.55 25.89
N GLN A 47 17.89 21.46 26.06
CA GLN A 47 16.99 20.96 25.01
C GLN A 47 17.02 21.89 23.77
N GLY A 48 16.94 21.29 22.59
CA GLY A 48 17.00 21.99 21.31
C GLY A 48 18.41 22.06 20.69
N LEU A 49 19.46 21.66 21.43
CA LEU A 49 20.79 21.42 20.86
C LEU A 49 20.89 20.03 20.24
N THR A 50 21.53 19.94 19.07
CA THR A 50 21.86 18.68 18.40
C THR A 50 23.33 18.30 18.52
N ALA A 51 24.16 19.23 18.99
CA ALA A 51 25.58 19.03 19.31
C ALA A 51 26.01 20.02 20.40
N ASP A 52 27.07 19.70 21.14
CA ASP A 52 27.67 20.61 22.11
C ASP A 52 28.24 21.84 21.38
N VAL A 53 27.96 23.03 21.90
CA VAL A 53 28.38 24.29 21.31
C VAL A 53 29.38 24.96 22.22
N SER A 54 30.59 25.20 21.70
CA SER A 54 31.60 25.99 22.40
C SER A 54 31.48 27.47 22.06
N GLY A 55 31.63 28.33 23.06
CA GLY A 55 31.74 29.77 22.92
C GLY A 55 33.16 30.22 22.58
N VAL A 56 33.27 31.39 21.95
CA VAL A 56 34.55 32.05 21.71
C VAL A 56 34.81 33.08 22.80
N ILE A 57 35.93 32.95 23.50
CA ILE A 57 36.40 33.91 24.52
C ILE A 57 37.44 34.82 23.87
N SER A 58 37.19 36.13 23.85
CA SER A 58 38.11 37.13 23.31
C SER A 58 38.20 38.31 24.27
N GLY A 59 39.26 38.34 25.08
CA GLY A 59 39.38 39.29 26.18
C GLY A 59 38.33 39.04 27.25
N ASP A 60 37.51 40.07 27.53
CA ASP A 60 36.41 40.06 28.49
C ASP A 60 35.04 39.73 27.85
N LYS A 61 35.02 39.27 26.59
CA LYS A 61 33.78 38.93 25.88
C LYS A 61 33.70 37.46 25.57
N VAL A 62 32.51 36.90 25.70
CA VAL A 62 32.18 35.53 25.29
C VAL A 62 31.01 35.60 24.32
N THR A 63 31.16 35.01 23.14
CA THR A 63 30.09 34.91 22.14
C THR A 63 29.75 33.47 21.83
N VAL A 64 28.46 33.14 21.83
CA VAL A 64 27.97 31.79 21.51
C VAL A 64 26.81 31.91 20.53
N SER A 65 26.86 31.18 19.41
CA SER A 65 25.74 31.08 18.46
C SER A 65 25.03 29.76 18.63
N LEU A 66 23.73 29.78 18.94
CA LEU A 66 22.94 28.58 19.14
C LEU A 66 21.96 28.35 17.97
N PRO A 67 21.64 27.09 17.64
CA PRO A 67 20.62 26.75 16.66
C PRO A 67 19.26 27.38 16.95
N SER A 68 18.43 27.48 15.90
CA SER A 68 17.11 28.12 15.96
C SER A 68 16.10 27.43 16.89
N GLY A 69 16.33 26.16 17.25
CA GLY A 69 15.48 25.39 18.18
C GLY A 69 15.76 25.65 19.67
N CYS A 70 16.81 26.39 20.03
CA CYS A 70 17.17 26.62 21.43
C CYS A 70 16.35 27.75 22.07
N ASP A 71 15.79 27.47 23.25
CA ASP A 71 15.21 28.49 24.12
C ASP A 71 16.31 29.17 24.93
N LEU A 72 16.49 30.48 24.73
CA LEU A 72 17.52 31.25 25.43
C LEU A 72 17.15 31.59 26.88
N LYS A 73 15.89 31.41 27.29
CA LYS A 73 15.40 31.86 28.61
C LYS A 73 15.87 31.01 29.78
N SER A 74 16.41 29.82 29.53
CA SER A 74 16.75 28.88 30.60
C SER A 74 17.89 27.91 30.23
N LEU A 75 19.07 28.44 29.96
CA LEU A 75 20.23 27.63 29.56
C LEU A 75 21.22 27.40 30.70
N ALA A 76 21.68 26.16 30.83
CA ALA A 76 22.76 25.76 31.73
C ALA A 76 24.10 25.74 30.98
N ALA A 77 24.95 26.73 31.26
CA ALA A 77 26.25 26.86 30.61
C ALA A 77 27.27 25.84 31.15
N SER A 78 28.05 25.25 30.24
CA SER A 78 29.24 24.43 30.53
C SER A 78 30.49 25.30 30.44
N PHE A 79 31.16 25.53 31.55
CA PHE A 79 32.34 26.37 31.63
C PHE A 79 33.41 25.79 32.58
N SER A 80 34.64 26.28 32.42
CA SER A 80 35.77 26.06 33.33
C SER A 80 36.47 27.39 33.62
N CYS A 81 37.08 27.51 34.80
CA CYS A 81 37.78 28.71 35.23
C CYS A 81 39.11 28.34 35.92
N SER A 82 39.93 29.35 36.23
CA SER A 82 41.20 29.14 36.91
C SER A 82 41.04 28.35 38.23
N PRO A 83 42.01 27.48 38.60
CA PRO A 83 41.94 26.73 39.84
C PRO A 83 41.70 27.62 41.06
N LYS A 84 40.82 27.18 41.96
CA LYS A 84 40.36 27.89 43.16
C LYS A 84 39.57 29.18 42.93
N ALA A 85 39.28 29.55 41.68
CA ALA A 85 38.38 30.66 41.40
C ALA A 85 36.90 30.24 41.57
N THR A 86 36.05 31.21 41.89
CA THR A 86 34.59 31.04 41.94
C THR A 86 33.94 31.89 40.85
N VAL A 87 32.93 31.34 40.17
CA VAL A 87 32.20 32.04 39.10
C VAL A 87 30.83 32.50 39.63
N LYS A 88 30.46 33.76 39.37
CA LYS A 88 29.18 34.35 39.80
C LYS A 88 28.47 35.07 38.66
N VAL A 89 27.15 35.13 38.71
CA VAL A 89 26.31 36.05 37.92
C VAL A 89 25.54 36.89 38.94
N GLY A 90 25.78 38.21 38.95
CA GLY A 90 25.45 39.03 40.12
C GLY A 90 26.13 38.48 41.38
N ASP A 91 25.36 38.28 42.45
CA ASP A 91 25.84 37.67 43.70
C ASP A 91 25.69 36.14 43.76
N VAL A 92 25.07 35.52 42.74
CA VAL A 92 24.75 34.09 42.75
C VAL A 92 25.91 33.29 42.18
N VAL A 93 26.43 32.35 42.97
CA VAL A 93 27.45 31.39 42.54
C VAL A 93 26.89 30.49 41.44
N GLN A 94 27.65 30.35 40.36
CA GLN A 94 27.29 29.53 39.21
C GLN A 94 28.00 28.18 39.29
N THR A 95 27.24 27.10 39.12
CA THR A 95 27.77 25.75 38.97
C THR A 95 27.66 25.34 37.51
N SER A 96 28.80 25.01 36.90
CA SER A 96 28.90 24.56 35.51
C SER A 96 27.93 23.41 35.24
N LYS A 97 27.19 23.48 34.13
CA LYS A 97 26.15 22.54 33.70
C LYS A 97 24.89 22.47 34.58
N ILE A 98 24.79 23.27 35.64
CA ILE A 98 23.65 23.22 36.57
C ILE A 98 22.90 24.54 36.63
N SER A 99 23.60 25.65 36.87
CA SER A 99 22.97 26.96 37.02
C SER A 99 22.40 27.43 35.69
N LYS A 100 21.07 27.70 35.67
CA LYS A 100 20.36 28.20 34.49
C LYS A 100 20.27 29.72 34.52
N ASN A 101 20.53 30.35 33.37
CA ASN A 101 20.35 31.79 33.19
C ASN A 101 19.53 32.08 31.94
N ASP A 102 18.91 33.26 31.91
CA ASP A 102 18.26 33.83 30.73
C ASP A 102 19.29 34.60 29.90
N PHE A 103 19.57 34.11 28.70
CA PHE A 103 20.49 34.69 27.74
C PHE A 103 19.76 35.41 26.58
N SER A 104 18.50 35.80 26.76
CA SER A 104 17.81 36.70 25.82
C SER A 104 18.46 38.08 25.73
N GLY A 105 19.27 38.45 26.74
CA GLY A 105 20.23 39.55 26.70
C GLY A 105 21.62 39.10 27.15
N SER A 106 22.58 40.03 27.20
CA SER A 106 23.94 39.72 27.67
C SER A 106 23.96 39.42 29.17
N VAL A 107 24.69 38.38 29.57
CA VAL A 107 24.86 37.95 30.97
C VAL A 107 26.31 38.14 31.39
N VAL A 108 26.56 38.79 32.53
CA VAL A 108 27.92 39.05 33.03
C VAL A 108 28.33 37.96 34.02
N TYR A 109 29.36 37.20 33.67
CA TYR A 109 30.00 36.20 34.51
C TYR A 109 31.24 36.80 35.18
N THR A 110 31.25 36.88 36.51
CA THR A 110 32.37 37.36 37.31
C THR A 110 33.17 36.20 37.86
N VAL A 111 34.44 36.08 37.45
CA VAL A 111 35.40 35.12 38.01
C VAL A 111 36.17 35.80 39.14
N GLN A 112 36.03 35.28 40.36
CA GLN A 112 36.71 35.75 41.57
C GLN A 112 37.84 34.79 41.93
N ALA A 113 39.07 35.29 42.00
CA ALA A 113 40.25 34.53 42.42
C ALA A 113 40.25 34.24 43.93
N GLU A 114 41.14 33.36 44.37
CA GLU A 114 41.33 33.01 45.79
C GLU A 114 41.73 34.24 46.63
N ASP A 115 42.49 35.18 46.05
CA ASP A 115 42.89 36.45 46.67
C ASP A 115 41.76 37.50 46.76
N GLY A 116 40.59 37.21 46.18
CA GLY A 116 39.40 38.06 46.19
C GLY A 116 39.29 39.02 44.99
N SER A 117 40.34 39.15 44.17
CA SER A 117 40.31 39.99 42.98
C SER A 117 39.43 39.37 41.88
N THR A 118 38.82 40.21 41.02
CA THR A 118 37.80 39.75 40.06
C THR A 118 38.13 40.10 38.61
N SER A 119 37.50 39.38 37.68
CA SER A 119 37.43 39.68 36.26
C SER A 119 36.04 39.37 35.75
N ALA A 120 35.45 40.30 34.99
CA ALA A 120 34.11 40.18 34.45
C ALA A 120 34.18 39.75 32.98
N TYR A 121 33.29 38.85 32.58
CA TYR A 121 33.13 38.37 31.21
C TYR A 121 31.70 38.61 30.76
N THR A 122 31.48 39.39 29.72
CA THR A 122 30.16 39.60 29.13
C THR A 122 29.86 38.50 28.13
N VAL A 123 28.94 37.60 28.50
CA VAL A 123 28.46 36.51 27.66
C VAL A 123 27.27 37.00 26.83
N THR A 124 27.39 36.92 25.51
CA THR A 124 26.32 37.20 24.56
C THR A 124 26.00 35.93 23.78
N VAL A 125 24.75 35.50 23.85
CA VAL A 125 24.27 34.33 23.13
C VAL A 125 23.33 34.80 22.02
N THR A 126 23.61 34.42 20.79
CA THR A 126 22.78 34.73 19.63
C THR A 126 22.09 33.48 19.14
N ARG A 127 20.76 33.52 19.03
CA ARG A 127 19.98 32.45 18.37
C ARG A 127 20.01 32.67 16.87
N LEU A 128 20.41 31.65 16.12
CA LEU A 128 20.30 31.64 14.66
C LEU A 128 18.83 31.58 14.25
N GLN A 129 18.44 32.33 13.22
CA GLN A 129 17.10 32.25 12.66
C GLN A 129 16.95 30.97 11.82
N SER A 130 15.75 30.39 11.83
CA SER A 130 15.45 29.21 11.01
C SER A 130 15.45 29.54 9.52
N SER A 131 16.09 28.70 8.71
CA SER A 131 16.07 28.77 7.24
C SER A 131 15.00 27.87 6.61
N ALA A 132 14.19 27.18 7.43
CA ALA A 132 13.12 26.29 7.01
C ALA A 132 11.95 27.08 6.41
N LYS A 133 11.46 26.64 5.24
CA LYS A 133 10.46 27.34 4.41
C LYS A 133 9.68 26.38 3.51
N GLN A 134 9.46 25.15 3.97
CA GLN A 134 8.65 24.17 3.24
C GLN A 134 7.18 24.53 3.32
N LEU A 135 6.44 24.28 2.23
CA LEU A 135 4.98 24.28 2.18
C LEU A 135 4.51 22.83 2.14
N THR A 136 3.85 22.36 3.19
CA THR A 136 3.42 20.96 3.31
C THR A 136 1.92 20.76 3.16
N GLY A 137 1.15 21.85 3.16
CA GLY A 137 -0.29 21.80 2.92
C GLY A 137 -0.81 23.10 2.31
N PHE A 138 -1.73 22.98 1.35
CA PHE A 138 -2.42 24.11 0.74
C PHE A 138 -3.81 23.65 0.28
N LYS A 139 -4.87 24.26 0.80
CA LYS A 139 -6.26 23.90 0.48
C LYS A 139 -7.19 25.08 0.64
N PHE A 140 -8.36 24.99 0.03
CA PHE A 140 -9.47 25.92 0.25
C PHE A 140 -10.58 25.18 0.99
N GLU A 141 -10.76 25.50 2.26
CA GLU A 141 -11.77 24.83 3.10
C GLU A 141 -13.15 25.41 2.81
N LYS A 142 -14.14 24.54 2.66
CA LYS A 142 -15.56 24.92 2.54
C LYS A 142 -16.00 25.78 3.71
N SER A 143 -15.57 25.44 4.92
CA SER A 143 -15.91 26.18 6.15
C SER A 143 -15.40 27.63 6.17
N LYS A 144 -14.42 27.96 5.33
CA LYS A 144 -13.83 29.29 5.17
C LYS A 144 -14.28 29.99 3.88
N ASN A 145 -14.90 29.26 2.96
CA ASN A 145 -15.28 29.71 1.62
C ASN A 145 -16.69 29.21 1.29
N SER A 146 -17.70 30.02 1.62
CA SER A 146 -19.13 29.65 1.48
C SER A 146 -19.58 29.35 0.04
N SER A 147 -18.81 29.77 -0.96
CA SER A 147 -19.05 29.47 -2.38
C SER A 147 -18.62 28.05 -2.78
N LEU A 148 -17.93 27.31 -1.91
CA LEU A 148 -17.48 25.95 -2.19
C LEU A 148 -18.49 24.92 -1.70
N GLU A 149 -18.68 23.85 -2.46
CA GLU A 149 -19.52 22.72 -2.05
C GLU A 149 -18.78 21.73 -1.14
N TYR A 150 -17.46 21.66 -1.28
CA TYR A 150 -16.51 20.78 -0.58
C TYR A 150 -15.12 21.43 -0.53
N ASP A 151 -14.23 20.86 0.29
CA ASP A 151 -12.84 21.33 0.39
C ASP A 151 -12.09 21.08 -0.94
N LEU A 152 -11.37 22.09 -1.42
CA LEU A 152 -10.47 21.96 -2.57
C LEU A 152 -9.03 21.75 -2.08
N VAL A 153 -8.55 20.51 -2.16
CA VAL A 153 -7.18 20.16 -1.77
C VAL A 153 -6.25 20.33 -2.97
N CYS A 154 -5.15 21.08 -2.79
CA CYS A 154 -4.17 21.30 -3.84
C CYS A 154 -3.06 20.24 -3.78
N GLY A 155 -2.54 19.86 -4.95
CA GLY A 155 -1.30 19.11 -5.04
C GLY A 155 -0.11 20.04 -4.81
N ILE A 156 0.91 19.57 -4.09
CA ILE A 156 2.17 20.29 -3.89
C ILE A 156 3.30 19.41 -4.43
N ASN A 157 4.06 19.95 -5.37
CA ASN A 157 5.25 19.31 -5.89
C ASN A 157 6.49 20.07 -5.42
N GLU A 158 7.23 19.48 -4.49
CA GLU A 158 8.41 20.09 -3.89
C GLU A 158 9.60 20.15 -4.85
N ASP A 159 9.71 19.29 -5.85
CA ASP A 159 10.84 19.30 -6.79
C ASP A 159 10.70 20.43 -7.81
N THR A 160 9.49 20.63 -8.31
CA THR A 160 9.16 21.66 -9.31
C THR A 160 8.67 22.97 -8.69
N LYS A 161 8.47 23.00 -7.36
CA LYS A 161 7.87 24.13 -6.62
C LYS A 161 6.55 24.59 -7.23
N ARG A 162 5.62 23.65 -7.42
CA ARG A 162 4.30 23.93 -7.99
C ARG A 162 3.19 23.56 -7.02
N ILE A 163 2.15 24.38 -6.98
CA ILE A 163 0.88 24.11 -6.31
C ILE A 163 -0.17 23.92 -7.40
N THR A 164 -0.75 22.73 -7.53
CA THR A 164 -1.67 22.41 -8.62
C THR A 164 -3.10 22.26 -8.12
N LEU A 165 -4.05 22.89 -8.79
CA LEU A 165 -5.48 22.71 -8.52
C LEU A 165 -6.31 22.64 -9.82
N LEU A 166 -7.20 21.65 -9.91
CA LEU A 166 -8.29 21.64 -10.87
C LEU A 166 -9.50 22.32 -10.25
N PHE A 167 -9.92 23.48 -10.78
CA PHE A 167 -11.12 24.16 -10.31
C PHE A 167 -12.37 23.47 -10.86
N PRO A 168 -13.30 23.04 -9.99
CA PRO A 168 -14.60 22.56 -10.44
C PRO A 168 -15.35 23.63 -11.24
N ALA A 169 -16.15 23.22 -12.22
CA ALA A 169 -16.94 24.15 -13.03
C ALA A 169 -17.94 25.00 -12.21
N THR A 170 -18.29 24.57 -10.98
CA THR A 170 -19.10 25.36 -10.03
C THR A 170 -18.37 26.58 -9.47
N VAL A 171 -17.03 26.58 -9.46
CA VAL A 171 -16.22 27.64 -8.84
C VAL A 171 -15.89 28.72 -9.86
N VAL A 172 -16.89 29.58 -10.09
CA VAL A 172 -16.79 30.70 -11.04
C VAL A 172 -16.07 31.93 -10.46
N VAL A 173 -16.08 32.09 -9.13
CA VAL A 173 -15.37 33.18 -8.42
C VAL A 173 -14.26 32.57 -7.58
N ARG A 174 -13.01 32.88 -7.94
CA ARG A 174 -11.80 32.33 -7.30
C ARG A 174 -11.23 33.24 -6.20
N GLN A 175 -12.10 34.06 -5.61
CA GLN A 175 -11.77 34.91 -4.47
C GLN A 175 -11.88 34.09 -3.18
N LEU A 176 -10.81 33.37 -2.84
CA LEU A 176 -10.85 32.34 -1.79
C LEU A 176 -9.85 32.63 -0.67
N ALA A 177 -10.17 32.21 0.55
CA ALA A 177 -9.22 32.12 1.66
C ALA A 177 -8.55 30.74 1.67
N ALA A 178 -7.23 30.71 1.47
CA ALA A 178 -6.44 29.48 1.50
C ALA A 178 -6.02 29.14 2.93
N SER A 179 -6.20 27.88 3.32
CA SER A 179 -5.61 27.29 4.52
C SER A 179 -4.34 26.55 4.10
N PHE A 180 -3.22 26.85 4.77
CA PHE A 180 -1.91 26.29 4.45
C PHE A 180 -1.10 25.92 5.69
N THR A 181 -0.15 25.01 5.49
CA THR A 181 0.81 24.55 6.50
C THR A 181 2.22 24.76 5.97
N VAL A 182 3.02 25.51 6.71
CA VAL A 182 4.41 25.83 6.37
C VAL A 182 5.35 25.48 7.53
N SER A 183 6.67 25.48 7.27
CA SER A 183 7.69 25.36 8.31
C SER A 183 7.45 26.34 9.47
N GLU A 184 7.82 25.93 10.68
CA GLU A 184 7.65 26.74 11.88
C GLU A 184 8.31 28.12 11.70
N LYS A 185 7.61 29.18 12.10
CA LYS A 185 8.00 30.60 11.97
C LYS A 185 8.13 31.12 10.53
N ALA A 186 7.88 30.30 9.51
CA ALA A 186 7.78 30.79 8.14
C ALA A 186 6.47 31.59 7.94
N SER A 187 6.49 32.51 6.99
CA SER A 187 5.33 33.31 6.57
C SER A 187 5.05 33.11 5.09
N VAL A 188 3.82 33.40 4.67
CA VAL A 188 3.38 33.22 3.28
C VAL A 188 2.90 34.55 2.70
N LYS A 189 3.33 34.84 1.48
CA LYS A 189 2.86 35.97 0.67
C LYS A 189 2.39 35.50 -0.70
N ILE A 190 1.41 36.20 -1.26
CA ILE A 190 1.12 36.16 -2.69
C ILE A 190 1.44 37.53 -3.24
N ASN A 191 2.39 37.58 -4.19
CA ASN A 191 2.98 38.83 -4.65
C ASN A 191 3.46 39.68 -3.44
N THR A 192 2.80 40.80 -3.15
CA THR A 192 3.16 41.69 -2.02
C THR A 192 2.25 41.52 -0.78
N GLN A 193 1.16 40.76 -0.88
CA GLN A 193 0.18 40.61 0.19
C GLN A 193 0.58 39.48 1.14
N ASN A 194 0.62 39.76 2.44
CA ASN A 194 0.75 38.73 3.49
C ASN A 194 -0.54 37.92 3.58
N LEU A 195 -0.41 36.60 3.68
CA LEU A 195 -1.54 35.71 3.89
C LEU A 195 -1.58 35.24 5.34
N GLU A 196 -2.75 35.35 5.94
CA GLU A 196 -3.15 34.63 7.14
C GLU A 196 -3.97 33.40 6.75
N SER A 197 -3.53 32.23 7.23
CA SER A 197 -4.10 30.91 6.88
C SER A 197 -5.58 30.82 7.23
N GLY A 198 -6.40 30.48 6.24
CA GLY A 198 -7.86 30.34 6.35
C GLY A 198 -8.62 31.66 6.53
N VAL A 199 -7.94 32.81 6.42
CA VAL A 199 -8.53 34.15 6.69
C VAL A 199 -8.38 35.06 5.48
N THR A 200 -7.16 35.22 4.96
CA THR A 200 -6.90 36.19 3.88
C THR A 200 -7.45 35.69 2.56
N THR A 201 -8.40 36.43 1.97
CA THR A 201 -8.94 36.13 0.64
C THR A 201 -8.04 36.68 -0.47
N TYR A 202 -7.89 35.90 -1.53
CA TYR A 202 -7.12 36.29 -2.72
C TYR A 202 -7.78 35.73 -3.99
N SER A 203 -7.51 36.34 -5.15
CA SER A 203 -7.97 35.83 -6.45
C SER A 203 -6.96 34.85 -7.04
N TYR A 204 -7.29 33.56 -7.02
CA TYR A 204 -6.37 32.50 -7.44
C TYR A 204 -6.45 32.22 -8.94
N ALA A 205 -5.65 32.94 -9.71
CA ALA A 205 -5.39 32.66 -11.12
C ALA A 205 -4.20 31.71 -11.29
N SER A 206 -4.13 31.01 -12.43
CA SER A 206 -2.96 30.20 -12.79
C SER A 206 -1.73 31.09 -13.02
N GLY A 207 -0.56 30.66 -12.55
CA GLY A 207 0.71 31.37 -12.67
C GLY A 207 1.06 32.33 -11.54
N ILE A 208 0.21 32.49 -10.52
CA ILE A 208 0.54 33.38 -9.38
C ILE A 208 1.68 32.80 -8.52
N SER A 209 2.51 33.68 -7.97
CA SER A 209 3.62 33.29 -7.10
C SER A 209 3.20 33.28 -5.64
N VAL A 210 3.28 32.11 -5.00
CA VAL A 210 3.14 31.91 -3.55
C VAL A 210 4.55 31.83 -2.95
N ILE A 211 4.92 32.83 -2.16
CA ILE A 211 6.27 32.96 -1.60
C ILE A 211 6.22 32.53 -0.13
N VAL A 212 7.05 31.54 0.22
CA VAL A 212 7.26 31.14 1.62
C VAL A 212 8.59 31.72 2.08
N THR A 213 8.53 32.56 3.12
CA THR A 213 9.68 33.27 3.69
C THR A 213 10.02 32.64 5.04
N ALA A 214 11.24 32.11 5.18
CA ALA A 214 11.78 31.59 6.43
C ALA A 214 12.01 32.71 7.48
N GLU A 215 12.28 32.33 8.73
CA GLU A 215 12.60 33.28 9.80
C GLU A 215 13.85 34.12 9.49
N ASP A 216 14.84 33.53 8.79
CA ASP A 216 16.07 34.22 8.35
C ASP A 216 15.88 35.16 7.15
N GLY A 217 14.66 35.26 6.61
CA GLY A 217 14.33 36.07 5.45
C GLY A 217 14.61 35.41 4.10
N SER A 218 15.19 34.21 4.06
CA SER A 218 15.34 33.44 2.82
C SER A 218 13.99 32.96 2.29
N ASN A 219 13.84 32.94 0.96
CA ASN A 219 12.57 32.66 0.29
C ASN A 219 12.61 31.39 -0.56
N VAL A 220 11.46 30.76 -0.73
CA VAL A 220 11.16 29.84 -1.83
C VAL A 220 9.86 30.31 -2.48
N THR A 221 9.81 30.25 -3.81
CA THR A 221 8.64 30.64 -4.58
C THR A 221 8.02 29.42 -5.21
N TYR A 222 6.74 29.22 -4.93
CA TYR A 222 5.89 28.24 -5.59
C TYR A 222 5.05 28.93 -6.67
N ILE A 223 4.86 28.27 -7.80
CA ILE A 223 3.91 28.70 -8.83
C ILE A 223 2.59 27.97 -8.59
N PHE A 224 1.51 28.73 -8.43
CA PHE A 224 0.16 28.16 -8.35
C PHE A 224 -0.38 27.95 -9.76
N ASP A 225 -0.46 26.70 -10.19
CA ASP A 225 -1.02 26.31 -11.47
C ASP A 225 -2.45 25.82 -11.27
N SER A 226 -3.38 26.54 -11.87
CA SER A 226 -4.76 26.11 -11.92
C SER A 226 -5.22 25.79 -13.33
N THR A 227 -6.12 24.83 -13.43
CA THR A 227 -6.81 24.45 -14.66
C THR A 227 -8.32 24.46 -14.42
N GLU A 228 -9.08 24.58 -15.49
CA GLU A 228 -10.54 24.51 -15.44
C GLU A 228 -11.00 23.09 -15.68
N GLU A 229 -12.05 22.67 -14.98
CA GLU A 229 -12.65 21.37 -15.20
C GLU A 229 -13.06 21.19 -16.68
N GLN A 230 -12.66 20.04 -17.23
CA GLN A 230 -13.14 19.53 -18.50
C GLN A 230 -13.73 18.14 -18.27
N ALA A 231 -14.64 17.73 -19.14
CA ALA A 231 -15.15 16.36 -19.12
C ALA A 231 -13.97 15.37 -19.21
N PRO A 232 -13.96 14.29 -18.41
CA PRO A 232 -12.81 13.42 -18.33
C PRO A 232 -12.54 12.69 -19.64
N ALA A 233 -11.25 12.55 -19.99
CA ALA A 233 -10.84 11.64 -21.06
C ALA A 233 -10.85 10.21 -20.53
N ILE A 234 -11.68 9.35 -21.13
CA ILE A 234 -11.80 7.94 -20.73
C ILE A 234 -11.00 7.04 -21.66
N ASN A 235 -10.18 6.18 -21.07
CA ASN A 235 -9.39 5.18 -21.77
C ASN A 235 -10.27 3.98 -22.17
N MET A 236 -10.80 4.02 -23.38
CA MET A 236 -11.66 2.95 -23.90
C MET A 236 -10.94 1.60 -24.09
N THR A 237 -9.61 1.60 -24.25
CA THR A 237 -8.83 0.34 -24.34
C THR A 237 -8.86 -0.37 -22.99
N LEU A 238 -8.62 0.37 -21.90
CA LEU A 238 -8.68 -0.15 -20.52
C LEU A 238 -10.05 -0.76 -20.20
N LEU A 239 -11.14 -0.06 -20.54
CA LEU A 239 -12.50 -0.57 -20.31
C LEU A 239 -12.79 -1.80 -21.19
N THR A 240 -12.37 -1.79 -22.45
CA THR A 240 -12.57 -2.92 -23.38
C THR A 240 -11.85 -4.17 -22.87
N ASP A 241 -10.62 -4.04 -22.39
CA ASP A 241 -9.87 -5.16 -21.83
C ASP A 241 -10.51 -5.66 -20.52
N LYS A 242 -11.03 -4.77 -19.66
CA LYS A 242 -11.83 -5.18 -18.50
C LYS A 242 -13.08 -5.96 -18.92
N VAL A 243 -13.83 -5.53 -19.94
CA VAL A 243 -14.99 -6.27 -20.45
C VAL A 243 -14.60 -7.65 -20.99
N LYS A 244 -13.45 -7.77 -21.68
CA LYS A 244 -12.94 -9.09 -22.11
C LYS A 244 -12.69 -10.00 -20.91
N ALA A 245 -12.00 -9.49 -19.89
CA ALA A 245 -11.73 -10.24 -18.65
C ALA A 245 -13.03 -10.70 -17.96
N LEU A 246 -13.99 -9.79 -17.80
CA LEU A 246 -15.30 -10.08 -17.17
C LEU A 246 -16.13 -11.10 -17.96
N ASN A 247 -15.98 -11.16 -19.28
CA ASN A 247 -16.67 -12.15 -20.12
C ASN A 247 -16.01 -13.53 -20.16
N TYR A 248 -14.81 -13.69 -19.59
CA TYR A 248 -14.12 -14.99 -19.48
C TYR A 248 -14.63 -15.85 -18.33
N PHE A 249 -15.22 -15.23 -17.31
CA PHE A 249 -15.84 -15.97 -16.24
C PHE A 249 -16.96 -16.86 -16.80
N ARG A 250 -17.09 -18.07 -16.25
CA ARG A 250 -18.13 -19.02 -16.67
C ARG A 250 -19.50 -18.37 -16.50
N ARG A 251 -20.31 -18.47 -17.56
CA ARG A 251 -21.60 -17.78 -17.66
C ARG A 251 -22.67 -18.59 -16.97
N GLY A 252 -23.14 -18.07 -15.84
CA GLY A 252 -24.33 -18.54 -15.14
C GLY A 252 -25.60 -17.93 -15.72
N PRO A 253 -26.51 -17.37 -14.89
CA PRO A 253 -27.91 -17.11 -15.25
C PRO A 253 -28.15 -16.27 -16.52
N ASN A 254 -27.19 -15.46 -16.97
CA ASN A 254 -27.22 -14.81 -18.26
C ASN A 254 -26.06 -15.29 -19.16
N PRO A 255 -26.32 -16.10 -20.20
CA PRO A 255 -25.29 -16.60 -21.11
C PRO A 255 -24.82 -15.58 -22.16
N SER A 256 -25.45 -14.40 -22.24
CA SER A 256 -25.08 -13.37 -23.22
C SER A 256 -23.79 -12.65 -22.84
N TYR A 257 -22.96 -12.34 -23.83
CA TYR A 257 -21.77 -11.50 -23.62
C TYR A 257 -22.21 -10.13 -23.10
N PHE A 258 -21.55 -9.65 -22.05
CA PHE A 258 -21.64 -8.24 -21.69
C PHE A 258 -20.90 -7.41 -22.73
N THR A 259 -21.58 -6.39 -23.26
CA THR A 259 -20.99 -5.42 -24.18
C THR A 259 -20.71 -4.14 -23.42
N ILE A 260 -19.66 -3.43 -23.82
CA ILE A 260 -19.32 -2.15 -23.21
C ILE A 260 -20.48 -1.17 -23.43
N PRO A 261 -21.06 -0.60 -22.36
CA PRO A 261 -22.07 0.45 -22.52
C PRO A 261 -21.45 1.74 -23.06
N ASP A 262 -22.27 2.62 -23.62
CA ASP A 262 -21.81 3.98 -23.97
C ASP A 262 -21.31 4.68 -22.70
N ILE A 263 -20.07 5.17 -22.76
CA ILE A 263 -19.49 6.00 -21.71
C ILE A 263 -19.71 7.46 -22.08
N VAL A 264 -20.33 8.20 -21.18
CA VAL A 264 -20.69 9.62 -21.35
C VAL A 264 -19.90 10.44 -20.32
N PRO A 265 -18.72 10.98 -20.70
CA PRO A 265 -18.01 11.94 -19.87
C PRO A 265 -18.84 13.20 -19.66
N VAL A 266 -18.97 13.64 -18.42
CA VAL A 266 -19.72 14.84 -18.02
C VAL A 266 -18.90 15.69 -17.07
N LEU A 267 -19.26 16.98 -16.94
CA LEU A 267 -18.72 17.83 -15.88
C LEU A 267 -19.35 17.45 -14.53
N SER A 268 -18.66 17.77 -13.44
CA SER A 268 -19.14 17.59 -12.07
C SER A 268 -20.47 18.30 -11.81
N THR A 269 -20.70 19.45 -12.45
CA THR A 269 -21.98 20.20 -12.41
C THR A 269 -23.13 19.40 -13.02
N ALA A 270 -22.90 18.79 -14.18
CA ALA A 270 -23.90 17.97 -14.85
C ALA A 270 -24.19 16.70 -14.03
N PHE A 271 -23.16 16.04 -13.50
CA PHE A 271 -23.33 14.93 -12.56
C PHE A 271 -24.13 15.35 -11.31
N ALA A 272 -23.81 16.47 -10.68
CA ALA A 272 -24.52 16.94 -9.50
C ALA A 272 -26.02 17.19 -9.77
N ALA A 273 -26.35 17.65 -10.98
CA ALA A 273 -27.72 17.89 -11.41
C ALA A 273 -28.50 16.60 -11.78
N SER A 274 -27.80 15.55 -12.25
CA SER A 274 -28.43 14.35 -12.81
C SER A 274 -28.22 13.06 -12.02
N LYS A 275 -27.41 13.08 -10.96
CA LYS A 275 -27.07 11.87 -10.19
C LYS A 275 -28.33 11.21 -9.58
N PRO A 276 -28.40 9.87 -9.54
CA PRO A 276 -29.51 9.16 -8.94
C PRO A 276 -29.73 9.50 -7.46
N ALA A 277 -30.99 9.43 -7.01
CA ALA A 277 -31.31 9.51 -5.59
C ALA A 277 -30.57 8.40 -4.82
N GLY A 278 -29.98 8.74 -3.68
CA GLY A 278 -29.21 7.80 -2.87
C GLY A 278 -27.73 7.68 -3.25
N SER A 279 -27.23 8.45 -4.23
CA SER A 279 -25.78 8.54 -4.51
C SER A 279 -24.97 8.89 -3.26
N PHE A 280 -23.86 8.21 -3.05
CA PHE A 280 -22.92 8.42 -1.95
C PHE A 280 -21.96 9.58 -2.22
N ALA A 281 -21.27 10.05 -1.19
CA ALA A 281 -20.33 11.17 -1.30
C ALA A 281 -19.12 10.84 -2.21
N PHE A 282 -18.71 9.56 -2.26
CA PHE A 282 -17.65 9.13 -3.16
C PHE A 282 -18.10 9.01 -4.62
N ASP A 283 -19.42 8.98 -4.91
CA ASP A 283 -19.89 8.79 -6.27
C ASP A 283 -19.51 10.01 -7.13
N CYS A 284 -18.92 9.74 -8.29
CA CYS A 284 -18.62 10.72 -9.35
C CYS A 284 -19.13 10.25 -10.71
N GLY A 285 -19.99 9.23 -10.73
CA GLY A 285 -20.65 8.71 -11.92
C GLY A 285 -21.86 7.87 -11.57
N TYR A 286 -22.52 7.29 -12.57
CA TYR A 286 -23.64 6.36 -12.40
C TYR A 286 -23.95 5.59 -13.68
N VAL A 287 -24.70 4.49 -13.54
CA VAL A 287 -25.34 3.79 -14.66
C VAL A 287 -26.76 4.33 -14.80
N GLY A 288 -27.08 4.93 -15.94
CA GLY A 288 -28.40 5.52 -16.22
C GLY A 288 -29.46 4.47 -16.55
N GLU A 289 -30.73 4.87 -16.52
CA GLU A 289 -31.87 4.03 -16.96
C GLU A 289 -31.77 3.69 -18.46
N ASP A 290 -31.12 4.55 -19.24
CA ASP A 290 -30.73 4.33 -20.64
C ASP A 290 -29.56 3.35 -20.80
N ARG A 291 -29.08 2.76 -19.69
CA ARG A 291 -27.96 1.83 -19.57
C ARG A 291 -26.60 2.44 -19.93
N LYS A 292 -26.50 3.75 -20.11
CA LYS A 292 -25.22 4.43 -20.33
C LYS A 292 -24.49 4.66 -19.02
N ILE A 293 -23.18 4.82 -19.07
CA ILE A 293 -22.35 5.11 -17.90
C ILE A 293 -21.91 6.57 -17.97
N TYR A 294 -22.41 7.39 -17.05
CA TYR A 294 -22.06 8.80 -16.95
C TYR A 294 -20.93 8.99 -15.94
N ILE A 295 -19.84 9.66 -16.32
CA ILE A 295 -18.63 9.81 -15.49
C ILE A 295 -18.16 11.25 -15.45
N SER A 296 -17.92 11.78 -14.25
CA SER A 296 -17.26 13.07 -14.01
C SER A 296 -15.86 12.90 -13.42
N GLN A 297 -15.10 14.00 -13.32
CA GLN A 297 -13.84 14.00 -12.59
C GLN A 297 -14.08 13.75 -11.09
N PRO A 298 -13.25 12.94 -10.39
CA PRO A 298 -13.28 12.90 -8.94
C PRO A 298 -12.66 14.19 -8.39
N LEU A 299 -13.49 15.06 -7.79
CA LEU A 299 -13.07 16.38 -7.33
C LEU A 299 -13.09 16.53 -5.81
N SER A 300 -14.13 16.00 -5.16
CA SER A 300 -14.26 16.08 -3.70
C SER A 300 -13.24 15.19 -2.99
N PRO A 301 -12.91 15.46 -1.72
CA PRO A 301 -12.04 14.59 -0.92
C PRO A 301 -12.53 13.15 -0.87
N GLU A 302 -13.83 12.91 -0.72
CA GLU A 302 -14.44 11.58 -0.66
C GLU A 302 -14.35 10.85 -2.00
N GLN A 303 -14.55 11.56 -3.11
CA GLN A 303 -14.39 11.00 -4.45
C GLN A 303 -12.93 10.61 -4.70
N LYS A 304 -11.98 11.49 -4.40
CA LYS A 304 -10.54 11.24 -4.58
C LYS A 304 -9.98 10.17 -3.65
N ALA A 305 -10.56 10.02 -2.45
CA ALA A 305 -10.19 8.98 -1.52
C ALA A 305 -10.48 7.58 -2.07
N LEU A 306 -11.53 7.43 -2.89
CA LEU A 306 -11.86 6.17 -3.53
C LEU A 306 -11.33 6.05 -4.96
N PHE A 307 -11.40 7.11 -5.75
CA PHE A 307 -11.08 7.14 -7.18
C PHE A 307 -9.85 8.04 -7.43
N PRO A 308 -8.67 7.45 -7.68
CA PRO A 308 -7.48 8.22 -8.05
C PRO A 308 -7.67 9.05 -9.32
N ASP A 309 -8.49 8.56 -10.26
CA ASP A 309 -8.80 9.24 -11.52
C ASP A 309 -10.17 8.81 -12.09
N ALA A 310 -10.62 9.49 -13.15
CA ALA A 310 -11.89 9.19 -13.81
C ALA A 310 -11.92 7.83 -14.53
N ASN A 311 -10.78 7.23 -14.89
CA ASN A 311 -10.74 5.89 -15.48
C ASN A 311 -11.05 4.82 -14.43
N SER A 312 -10.54 4.98 -13.21
CA SER A 312 -10.86 4.11 -12.08
C SER A 312 -12.35 4.18 -11.73
N ALA A 313 -12.94 5.38 -11.74
CA ALA A 313 -14.39 5.56 -11.60
C ALA A 313 -15.16 4.89 -12.76
N ALA A 314 -14.74 5.08 -14.00
CA ALA A 314 -15.37 4.44 -15.16
C ALA A 314 -15.37 2.91 -15.06
N LEU A 315 -14.25 2.31 -14.64
CA LEU A 315 -14.16 0.86 -14.38
C LEU A 315 -15.08 0.41 -13.24
N PHE A 316 -15.24 1.22 -12.20
CA PHE A 316 -16.17 0.93 -11.10
C PHE A 316 -17.62 0.86 -11.59
N TYR A 317 -18.10 1.87 -12.30
CA TYR A 317 -19.47 1.85 -12.82
C TYR A 317 -19.65 0.84 -13.96
N LEU A 318 -18.60 0.51 -14.72
CA LEU A 318 -18.59 -0.63 -15.64
C LEU A 318 -18.80 -1.95 -14.89
N GLY A 319 -18.15 -2.14 -13.75
CA GLY A 319 -18.37 -3.30 -12.87
C GLY A 319 -19.83 -3.37 -12.38
N LYS A 320 -20.41 -2.24 -11.95
CA LYS A 320 -21.83 -2.18 -11.56
C LYS A 320 -22.76 -2.54 -12.73
N ALA A 321 -22.48 -2.05 -13.93
CA ALA A 321 -23.21 -2.39 -15.13
C ALA A 321 -23.08 -3.88 -15.50
N PHE A 322 -21.88 -4.45 -15.40
CA PHE A 322 -21.61 -5.86 -15.67
C PHE A 322 -22.39 -6.78 -14.72
N ILE A 323 -22.28 -6.56 -13.41
CA ILE A 323 -22.93 -7.45 -12.44
C ILE A 323 -24.46 -7.34 -12.51
N SER A 324 -24.96 -6.14 -12.82
CA SER A 324 -26.38 -5.94 -13.13
C SER A 324 -26.79 -6.72 -14.38
N HIS A 325 -26.03 -6.64 -15.48
CA HIS A 325 -26.28 -7.43 -16.69
C HIS A 325 -26.27 -8.95 -16.42
N TYR A 326 -25.26 -9.42 -15.69
CA TYR A 326 -25.06 -10.84 -15.39
C TYR A 326 -26.25 -11.45 -14.63
N PHE A 327 -26.82 -10.71 -13.68
CA PHE A 327 -28.00 -11.12 -12.90
C PHE A 327 -29.32 -10.54 -13.43
N ASN A 328 -29.38 -10.11 -14.70
CA ASN A 328 -30.60 -9.60 -15.36
C ASN A 328 -31.27 -8.38 -14.68
N PHE A 329 -30.47 -7.41 -14.27
CA PHE A 329 -30.85 -6.11 -13.68
C PHE A 329 -31.77 -6.21 -12.43
N SER A 330 -31.72 -7.32 -11.71
CA SER A 330 -32.33 -7.42 -10.37
C SER A 330 -31.70 -6.41 -9.41
N GLN A 331 -32.49 -5.87 -8.48
CA GLN A 331 -31.93 -5.13 -7.35
C GLN A 331 -30.98 -6.04 -6.56
N MET A 332 -29.83 -5.50 -6.17
CA MET A 332 -28.76 -6.22 -5.47
C MET A 332 -28.44 -5.53 -4.14
N PRO A 333 -27.84 -6.24 -3.18
CA PRO A 333 -27.41 -5.63 -1.94
C PRO A 333 -26.31 -4.58 -2.21
N LEU A 334 -26.33 -3.48 -1.45
CA LEU A 334 -25.36 -2.40 -1.55
C LEU A 334 -23.92 -2.92 -1.44
N TRP A 335 -23.68 -3.82 -0.49
CA TRP A 335 -22.35 -4.38 -0.26
C TRP A 335 -21.87 -5.26 -1.39
N PHE A 336 -22.77 -6.02 -2.02
CA PHE A 336 -22.42 -6.93 -3.10
C PHE A 336 -22.08 -6.15 -4.38
N ASN A 337 -22.96 -5.26 -4.81
CA ASN A 337 -22.78 -4.48 -6.03
C ASN A 337 -21.57 -3.55 -5.94
N ASN A 338 -21.44 -2.79 -4.85
CA ASN A 338 -20.31 -1.87 -4.70
C ASN A 338 -19.01 -2.60 -4.35
N GLY A 339 -19.06 -3.71 -3.61
CA GLY A 339 -17.88 -4.52 -3.31
C GLY A 339 -17.28 -5.17 -4.55
N PHE A 340 -18.14 -5.75 -5.38
CA PHE A 340 -17.79 -6.24 -6.71
C PHE A 340 -17.11 -5.17 -7.55
N ALA A 341 -17.79 -4.05 -7.75
CA ALA A 341 -17.32 -2.94 -8.58
C ALA A 341 -16.01 -2.34 -8.05
N CYS A 342 -15.89 -2.19 -6.73
CA CYS A 342 -14.69 -1.66 -6.10
C CYS A 342 -13.48 -2.54 -6.42
N TYR A 343 -13.58 -3.84 -6.14
CA TYR A 343 -12.48 -4.75 -6.42
C TYR A 343 -12.18 -4.87 -7.93
N GLU A 344 -13.20 -5.08 -8.77
CA GLU A 344 -13.00 -5.28 -10.21
C GLU A 344 -12.52 -4.04 -10.95
N SER A 345 -12.75 -2.86 -10.40
CA SER A 345 -12.17 -1.62 -10.95
C SER A 345 -10.66 -1.51 -10.74
N GLY A 346 -10.06 -2.41 -9.96
CA GLY A 346 -8.64 -2.37 -9.60
C GLY A 346 -8.32 -1.40 -8.48
N LEU A 347 -9.34 -0.80 -7.86
CA LEU A 347 -9.17 -0.01 -6.64
C LEU A 347 -8.67 -0.94 -5.53
N ARG A 348 -7.76 -0.41 -4.70
CA ARG A 348 -7.24 -1.09 -3.52
C ARG A 348 -7.23 -0.10 -2.37
N PRO A 349 -8.34 0.01 -1.62
CA PRO A 349 -8.37 0.82 -0.42
C PRO A 349 -7.25 0.39 0.55
N ASP A 350 -6.63 1.37 1.20
CA ASP A 350 -5.61 1.09 2.20
C ASP A 350 -6.15 0.21 3.33
N ASP A 351 -5.33 -0.75 3.78
CA ASP A 351 -5.66 -1.63 4.91
C ASP A 351 -6.04 -0.83 6.18
N SER A 352 -5.49 0.37 6.34
CA SER A 352 -5.81 1.28 7.46
C SER A 352 -7.24 1.82 7.39
N LEU A 353 -7.76 2.11 6.19
CA LEU A 353 -9.13 2.54 5.97
C LEU A 353 -10.11 1.39 6.23
N ILE A 354 -9.75 0.18 5.81
CA ILE A 354 -10.52 -1.04 6.12
C ILE A 354 -10.56 -1.27 7.63
N GLY A 355 -9.41 -1.18 8.31
CA GLY A 355 -9.32 -1.30 9.77
C GLY A 355 -10.12 -0.22 10.51
N ALA A 356 -10.09 1.02 10.03
CA ALA A 356 -10.90 2.12 10.58
C ALA A 356 -12.41 1.85 10.41
N ALA A 357 -12.84 1.34 9.25
CA ALA A 357 -14.22 0.94 9.03
C ALA A 357 -14.66 -0.17 10.00
N ILE A 358 -13.84 -1.22 10.20
CA ILE A 358 -14.11 -2.29 11.18
C ILE A 358 -14.30 -1.72 12.59
N ASN A 359 -13.46 -0.76 13.00
CA ASN A 359 -13.59 -0.10 14.30
C ASN A 359 -14.91 0.68 14.44
N LEU A 360 -15.40 1.33 13.38
CA LEU A 360 -16.70 2.01 13.37
C LEU A 360 -17.90 1.04 13.49
N TYR A 361 -17.69 -0.23 13.15
CA TYR A 361 -18.64 -1.33 13.42
C TYR A 361 -18.41 -2.03 14.77
N GLY A 362 -17.73 -1.37 15.71
CA GLY A 362 -17.49 -1.90 17.05
C GLY A 362 -16.33 -2.89 17.13
N GLY A 363 -15.38 -2.82 16.19
CA GLY A 363 -14.20 -3.69 16.16
C GLY A 363 -14.48 -5.11 15.65
N ARG A 364 -15.62 -5.32 14.98
CA ARG A 364 -16.01 -6.60 14.38
C ARG A 364 -16.39 -6.43 12.92
N ILE A 365 -16.37 -7.53 12.18
CA ILE A 365 -16.99 -7.58 10.86
C ILE A 365 -18.51 -7.44 11.02
N PRO A 366 -19.13 -6.48 10.32
CA PRO A 366 -20.57 -6.25 10.42
C PRO A 366 -21.37 -7.37 9.77
N GLU A 367 -22.60 -7.58 10.27
CA GLU A 367 -23.56 -8.42 9.57
C GLU A 367 -23.90 -7.81 8.20
N MET A 368 -24.28 -8.65 7.24
CA MET A 368 -24.61 -8.18 5.89
C MET A 368 -25.78 -7.19 5.88
N SER A 369 -26.74 -7.32 6.79
CA SER A 369 -27.84 -6.39 6.99
C SER A 369 -27.34 -4.99 7.41
N GLU A 370 -26.31 -4.92 8.26
CA GLU A 370 -25.73 -3.67 8.74
C GLU A 370 -25.00 -2.91 7.64
N ILE A 371 -24.27 -3.61 6.76
CA ILE A 371 -23.62 -2.99 5.59
C ILE A 371 -24.57 -2.82 4.40
N ASN A 372 -25.75 -3.43 4.42
CA ASN A 372 -26.81 -3.13 3.44
C ASN A 372 -27.64 -1.88 3.81
N SER A 373 -27.47 -1.33 5.02
CA SER A 373 -28.09 -0.06 5.40
C SER A 373 -27.36 1.12 4.77
N SER A 374 -28.11 1.98 4.06
CA SER A 374 -27.54 3.17 3.41
C SER A 374 -26.85 4.13 4.37
N ASP A 375 -27.38 4.29 5.59
CA ASP A 375 -26.80 5.19 6.60
C ASP A 375 -25.51 4.63 7.19
N ASN A 376 -25.50 3.35 7.54
CA ASN A 376 -24.27 2.69 7.99
C ASN A 376 -23.22 2.70 6.88
N PHE A 377 -23.61 2.39 5.64
CA PHE A 377 -22.71 2.38 4.49
C PHE A 377 -22.02 3.73 4.30
N ARG A 378 -22.79 4.82 4.42
CA ARG A 378 -22.30 6.21 4.33
C ARG A 378 -21.39 6.59 5.49
N ASN A 379 -21.81 6.28 6.72
CA ASN A 379 -21.19 6.86 7.92
C ASN A 379 -20.09 5.98 8.54
N LYS A 380 -19.99 4.71 8.14
CA LYS A 380 -19.08 3.73 8.75
C LYS A 380 -18.10 3.08 7.76
N GLY A 381 -17.96 3.66 6.57
CA GLY A 381 -17.03 3.15 5.56
C GLY A 381 -17.47 1.83 4.93
N GLY A 382 -18.78 1.69 4.65
CA GLY A 382 -19.35 0.45 4.09
C GLY A 382 -18.69 0.03 2.77
N ILE A 383 -18.22 0.98 1.95
CA ILE A 383 -17.49 0.69 0.71
C ILE A 383 -16.20 -0.09 0.96
N TYR A 384 -15.48 0.15 2.06
CA TYR A 384 -14.22 -0.53 2.39
C TYR A 384 -14.46 -1.95 2.86
N ILE A 385 -15.51 -2.17 3.67
CA ILE A 385 -15.94 -3.52 4.07
C ILE A 385 -16.47 -4.30 2.86
N SER A 386 -17.20 -3.63 1.98
CA SER A 386 -17.74 -4.24 0.75
C SER A 386 -16.63 -4.61 -0.21
N TYR A 387 -15.63 -3.75 -0.40
CA TYR A 387 -14.41 -4.07 -1.14
C TYR A 387 -13.78 -5.35 -0.60
N LEU A 388 -13.67 -5.52 0.72
CA LEU A 388 -13.08 -6.71 1.32
C LEU A 388 -13.87 -7.99 1.04
N PHE A 389 -15.20 -7.89 0.90
CA PHE A 389 -16.01 -9.02 0.41
C PHE A 389 -15.73 -9.31 -1.07
N GLY A 390 -15.68 -8.29 -1.92
CA GLY A 390 -15.33 -8.45 -3.34
C GLY A 390 -13.92 -9.02 -3.53
N GLU A 391 -12.96 -8.56 -2.74
CA GLU A 391 -11.60 -9.09 -2.66
C GLU A 391 -11.64 -10.56 -2.26
N PHE A 392 -12.34 -10.93 -1.20
CA PHE A 392 -12.46 -12.33 -0.79
C PHE A 392 -13.02 -13.21 -1.92
N MET A 393 -14.13 -12.80 -2.54
CA MET A 393 -14.75 -13.56 -3.62
C MET A 393 -13.83 -13.71 -4.83
N SER A 394 -13.06 -12.69 -5.18
CA SER A 394 -12.11 -12.77 -6.29
C SER A 394 -10.80 -13.48 -5.93
N VAL A 395 -10.15 -13.08 -4.85
CA VAL A 395 -8.82 -13.56 -4.50
C VAL A 395 -8.86 -15.00 -4.02
N TYR A 396 -9.85 -15.35 -3.20
CA TYR A 396 -9.94 -16.69 -2.61
C TYR A 396 -10.70 -17.68 -3.52
N PHE A 397 -11.77 -17.22 -4.16
CA PHE A 397 -12.63 -18.07 -4.99
C PHE A 397 -12.63 -17.74 -6.49
N CYS A 398 -11.92 -16.69 -6.91
CA CYS A 398 -11.86 -16.25 -8.31
C CYS A 398 -13.24 -16.05 -8.95
N TRP A 399 -14.14 -15.42 -8.18
CA TRP A 399 -15.54 -15.14 -8.50
C TRP A 399 -16.30 -16.34 -9.09
N PRO A 400 -16.85 -17.23 -8.25
CA PRO A 400 -17.65 -18.35 -8.69
C PRO A 400 -19.08 -17.90 -9.01
N TYR A 401 -19.24 -17.03 -10.03
CA TYR A 401 -20.52 -16.39 -10.33
C TYR A 401 -21.65 -17.39 -10.63
N PHE A 402 -21.34 -18.54 -11.22
CA PHE A 402 -22.32 -19.60 -11.49
C PHE A 402 -22.80 -20.31 -10.22
N ASP A 403 -22.07 -20.18 -9.11
CA ASP A 403 -22.49 -20.66 -7.79
C ASP A 403 -23.25 -19.58 -6.98
N ILE A 404 -23.50 -18.40 -7.57
CA ILE A 404 -24.45 -17.42 -7.04
C ILE A 404 -25.75 -17.60 -7.83
N LEU A 405 -26.72 -18.26 -7.21
CA LEU A 405 -27.96 -18.73 -7.85
C LEU A 405 -29.05 -17.65 -7.91
N GLY A 406 -28.94 -16.61 -7.10
CA GLY A 406 -29.92 -15.54 -7.04
C GLY A 406 -29.39 -14.34 -6.25
N VAL A 407 -29.99 -13.17 -6.51
CA VAL A 407 -29.70 -11.93 -5.79
C VAL A 407 -31.01 -11.18 -5.55
N SER A 408 -31.09 -10.46 -4.43
CA SER A 408 -32.20 -9.58 -4.08
C SER A 408 -31.66 -8.24 -3.55
N ALA A 409 -32.54 -7.30 -3.18
CA ALA A 409 -32.10 -6.04 -2.58
C ALA A 409 -31.35 -6.20 -1.24
N SER A 410 -31.40 -7.37 -0.59
CA SER A 410 -30.82 -7.59 0.74
C SER A 410 -29.85 -8.75 0.86
N GLU A 411 -29.93 -9.75 -0.02
CA GLU A 411 -29.13 -10.97 0.09
C GLU A 411 -28.70 -11.55 -1.27
N ILE A 412 -27.80 -12.53 -1.21
CA ILE A 412 -27.47 -13.41 -2.33
C ILE A 412 -27.81 -14.86 -1.95
N THR A 413 -28.28 -15.64 -2.91
CA THR A 413 -28.47 -17.08 -2.78
C THR A 413 -27.28 -17.81 -3.39
N VAL A 414 -26.68 -18.73 -2.65
CA VAL A 414 -25.47 -19.45 -3.08
C VAL A 414 -25.76 -20.93 -3.30
N ALA A 415 -24.94 -21.57 -4.13
CA ALA A 415 -25.05 -22.97 -4.47
C ALA A 415 -24.79 -23.90 -3.27
N PRO A 416 -25.74 -24.78 -2.90
CA PRO A 416 -25.57 -25.67 -1.75
C PRO A 416 -24.39 -26.64 -1.90
N TRP A 417 -24.06 -27.08 -3.12
CA TRP A 417 -22.95 -28.02 -3.34
C TRP A 417 -21.56 -27.39 -3.13
N ARG A 418 -21.44 -26.06 -3.24
CA ARG A 418 -20.17 -25.35 -3.06
C ARG A 418 -20.05 -24.76 -1.66
N PHE A 419 -21.14 -24.18 -1.17
CA PHE A 419 -21.15 -23.36 0.04
C PHE A 419 -22.07 -23.88 1.13
N THR A 420 -22.93 -24.88 0.88
CA THR A 420 -24.05 -25.27 1.76
C THR A 420 -25.13 -24.19 1.85
N ASP A 421 -24.79 -23.01 2.35
CA ASP A 421 -25.65 -21.84 2.48
C ASP A 421 -24.83 -20.54 2.58
N PHE A 422 -25.50 -19.39 2.65
CA PHE A 422 -24.82 -18.10 2.76
C PHE A 422 -24.10 -17.91 4.10
N ASN A 423 -24.61 -18.48 5.20
CA ASN A 423 -23.98 -18.39 6.52
C ASN A 423 -22.61 -19.06 6.54
N THR A 424 -22.48 -20.17 5.83
CA THR A 424 -21.21 -20.88 5.66
C THR A 424 -20.24 -20.05 4.83
N LEU A 425 -20.66 -19.44 3.72
CA LEU A 425 -19.83 -18.51 2.95
C LEU A 425 -19.38 -17.31 3.80
N TYR A 426 -20.30 -16.74 4.58
CA TYR A 426 -20.03 -15.64 5.51
C TYR A 426 -18.99 -16.05 6.56
N ALA A 427 -19.11 -17.25 7.15
CA ALA A 427 -18.13 -17.75 8.11
C ALA A 427 -16.73 -17.94 7.49
N LYS A 428 -16.65 -18.36 6.22
CA LYS A 428 -15.37 -18.40 5.47
C LYS A 428 -14.81 -17.00 5.26
N TRP A 429 -15.65 -16.03 4.92
CA TRP A 429 -15.24 -14.63 4.79
C TRP A 429 -14.65 -14.09 6.09
N LEU A 430 -15.30 -14.32 7.24
CA LEU A 430 -14.78 -13.91 8.55
C LEU A 430 -13.36 -14.46 8.80
N ARG A 431 -13.13 -15.75 8.51
CA ARG A 431 -11.82 -16.39 8.67
C ARG A 431 -10.78 -15.88 7.66
N TYR A 432 -11.19 -15.52 6.45
CA TYR A 432 -10.30 -14.85 5.49
C TYR A 432 -9.90 -13.46 6.00
N VAL A 433 -10.84 -12.67 6.51
CA VAL A 433 -10.56 -11.31 7.03
C VAL A 433 -9.63 -11.35 8.23
N GLU A 434 -9.74 -12.37 9.09
CA GLU A 434 -8.78 -12.60 10.17
C GLU A 434 -7.33 -12.60 9.65
N TYR A 435 -7.05 -13.36 8.58
CA TYR A 435 -5.70 -13.41 7.98
C TYR A 435 -5.36 -12.20 7.13
N ARG A 436 -6.34 -11.55 6.48
CA ARG A 436 -6.11 -10.44 5.56
C ARG A 436 -5.87 -9.11 6.27
N ILE A 437 -6.58 -8.87 7.39
CA ILE A 437 -6.59 -7.57 8.07
C ILE A 437 -6.19 -7.67 9.54
N ILE A 438 -6.72 -8.64 10.29
CA ILE A 438 -6.62 -8.66 11.77
C ILE A 438 -5.26 -9.19 12.26
N LYS A 439 -4.71 -10.23 11.63
CA LYS A 439 -3.37 -10.75 11.96
C LYS A 439 -2.30 -9.66 11.82
N SER A 440 -1.33 -9.65 12.73
CA SER A 440 -0.25 -8.67 12.73
C SER A 440 1.03 -9.19 12.08
N GLY A 441 1.93 -8.27 11.75
CA GLY A 441 3.30 -8.60 11.33
C GLY A 441 3.37 -9.39 10.02
N ASN A 442 4.20 -10.43 10.03
CA ASN A 442 4.51 -11.28 8.88
C ASN A 442 3.51 -12.42 8.65
N GLN A 443 2.56 -12.64 9.56
CA GLN A 443 1.53 -13.68 9.45
C GLN A 443 0.27 -13.22 8.69
N ARG A 444 0.16 -11.92 8.40
CA ARG A 444 -0.96 -11.34 7.65
C ARG A 444 -0.78 -11.55 6.15
N LEU A 445 -1.85 -11.91 5.45
CA LEU A 445 -1.91 -11.84 3.99
C LEU A 445 -1.88 -10.38 3.54
N LYS A 446 -1.01 -10.05 2.59
CA LYS A 446 -0.87 -8.70 2.05
C LYS A 446 -0.73 -8.77 0.55
N TRP A 447 -1.20 -7.73 -0.13
CA TRP A 447 -0.79 -7.49 -1.51
C TRP A 447 0.71 -7.25 -1.56
N GLN A 448 1.36 -7.94 -2.47
CA GLN A 448 2.80 -7.89 -2.67
C GLN A 448 3.10 -7.14 -3.96
N GLN A 449 4.37 -6.83 -4.21
CA GLN A 449 4.74 -6.10 -5.41
C GLN A 449 4.25 -6.84 -6.67
N GLU A 450 3.53 -6.12 -7.53
CA GLU A 450 3.06 -6.70 -8.79
C GLU A 450 4.22 -7.05 -9.71
N THR A 451 4.04 -8.14 -10.44
CA THR A 451 4.97 -8.59 -11.47
C THR A 451 4.46 -8.16 -12.85
N GLY A 452 5.06 -8.67 -13.92
CA GLY A 452 4.63 -8.38 -15.29
C GLY A 452 3.17 -8.78 -15.53
N HIS A 453 2.79 -9.97 -15.08
CA HIS A 453 1.48 -10.56 -15.35
C HIS A 453 0.66 -10.89 -14.11
N PHE A 454 1.22 -10.78 -12.89
CA PHE A 454 0.54 -11.20 -11.66
C PHE A 454 0.42 -10.09 -10.60
N LYS A 455 -0.62 -10.21 -9.79
CA LYS A 455 -0.90 -9.47 -8.56
C LYS A 455 -0.81 -10.47 -7.38
N PRO A 456 0.39 -10.66 -6.81
CA PRO A 456 0.58 -11.64 -5.76
C PRO A 456 0.00 -11.17 -4.43
N ILE A 457 -0.58 -12.10 -3.67
CA ILE A 457 -0.97 -11.93 -2.28
C ILE A 457 -0.47 -13.13 -1.48
N TYR A 458 0.40 -12.85 -0.52
CA TYR A 458 0.99 -13.83 0.37
C TYR A 458 1.46 -13.15 1.66
N ARG A 459 1.87 -13.97 2.63
CA ARG A 459 2.37 -13.51 3.93
C ARG A 459 3.87 -13.30 3.87
N ASP A 460 4.38 -12.27 4.52
CA ASP A 460 5.83 -12.02 4.56
C ASP A 460 6.60 -13.20 5.18
N ALA A 461 5.94 -13.99 6.05
CA ALA A 461 6.49 -15.21 6.62
C ALA A 461 6.80 -16.32 5.59
N ASP A 462 6.15 -16.31 4.43
CA ASP A 462 6.32 -17.32 3.37
C ASP A 462 7.31 -16.85 2.29
N ALA A 463 7.71 -15.58 2.32
CA ALA A 463 8.43 -14.92 1.24
C ALA A 463 9.83 -15.51 1.00
N SER A 464 10.61 -15.69 2.06
CA SER A 464 12.02 -16.11 1.96
C SER A 464 12.20 -17.54 1.40
N LEU A 465 11.17 -18.37 1.50
CA LEU A 465 11.21 -19.75 1.06
C LEU A 465 10.66 -19.93 -0.37
N ASN A 466 9.55 -19.25 -0.67
CA ASN A 466 8.79 -19.49 -1.89
C ASN A 466 9.14 -18.51 -3.02
N PHE A 467 9.68 -17.34 -2.69
CA PHE A 467 9.95 -16.26 -3.65
C PHE A 467 11.46 -15.98 -3.74
N PRO A 468 12.00 -15.73 -4.95
CA PRO A 468 11.29 -15.49 -6.22
C PRO A 468 10.86 -16.75 -6.98
N TYR A 469 11.19 -17.97 -6.52
CA TYR A 469 10.96 -19.21 -7.27
C TYR A 469 9.54 -19.33 -7.86
N PHE A 470 8.49 -19.07 -7.05
CA PHE A 470 7.10 -19.15 -7.49
C PHE A 470 6.80 -18.13 -8.60
N THR A 471 7.29 -16.91 -8.45
CA THR A 471 7.16 -15.84 -9.46
C THR A 471 7.84 -16.23 -10.76
N ASP A 472 9.07 -16.77 -10.68
CA ASP A 472 9.83 -17.17 -11.86
C ASP A 472 9.13 -18.30 -12.64
N GLN A 473 8.56 -19.29 -11.93
CA GLN A 473 7.80 -20.36 -12.58
C GLN A 473 6.55 -19.83 -13.29
N LEU A 474 5.80 -18.94 -12.63
CA LEU A 474 4.55 -18.39 -13.17
C LEU A 474 4.80 -17.46 -14.35
N GLU A 475 5.75 -16.53 -14.26
CA GLU A 475 6.09 -15.59 -15.33
C GLU A 475 6.65 -16.30 -16.56
N SER A 476 7.53 -17.29 -16.35
CA SER A 476 8.07 -18.12 -17.43
C SER A 476 6.96 -18.91 -18.14
N ALA A 477 6.10 -19.58 -17.37
CA ALA A 477 4.99 -20.36 -17.91
C ALA A 477 3.96 -19.48 -18.64
N PHE A 478 3.63 -18.31 -18.09
CA PHE A 478 2.72 -17.36 -18.71
C PHE A 478 3.22 -16.95 -20.10
N ASN A 479 4.48 -16.53 -20.21
CA ASN A 479 5.06 -16.13 -21.49
C ASN A 479 5.13 -17.30 -22.48
N GLN A 480 5.45 -18.50 -22.00
CA GLN A 480 5.46 -19.71 -22.82
C GLN A 480 4.06 -20.02 -23.38
N TYR A 481 3.04 -20.09 -22.53
CA TYR A 481 1.68 -20.45 -22.94
C TYR A 481 1.08 -19.39 -23.87
N LYS A 482 1.31 -18.11 -23.54
CA LYS A 482 0.95 -16.97 -24.39
C LYS A 482 1.54 -17.10 -25.79
N GLY A 483 2.84 -17.43 -25.89
CA GLY A 483 3.53 -17.62 -27.16
C GLY A 483 3.02 -18.81 -27.96
N ILE A 484 2.83 -19.96 -27.30
CA ILE A 484 2.35 -21.20 -27.93
C ILE A 484 0.98 -21.01 -28.59
N PHE A 485 0.06 -20.35 -27.90
CA PHE A 485 -1.34 -20.22 -28.36
C PHE A 485 -1.66 -18.87 -29.00
N ALA A 486 -0.67 -17.98 -29.14
CA ALA A 486 -0.82 -16.62 -29.64
C ALA A 486 -1.96 -15.85 -28.94
N LEU A 487 -2.04 -15.98 -27.61
CA LEU A 487 -3.10 -15.38 -26.80
C LEU A 487 -2.69 -14.00 -26.26
N SER A 488 -3.69 -13.18 -25.92
CA SER A 488 -3.49 -11.95 -25.14
C SER A 488 -4.36 -12.03 -23.89
N TYR A 489 -3.74 -12.00 -22.72
CA TYR A 489 -4.47 -11.93 -21.45
C TYR A 489 -4.80 -10.44 -21.18
N PRO A 490 -6.07 -10.07 -20.97
CA PRO A 490 -6.51 -8.68 -20.94
C PRO A 490 -6.23 -7.97 -19.60
N VAL A 491 -5.94 -8.73 -18.54
CA VAL A 491 -5.67 -8.20 -17.20
C VAL A 491 -4.57 -8.99 -16.52
N LYS A 492 -3.92 -8.41 -15.52
CA LYS A 492 -3.05 -9.18 -14.63
C LYS A 492 -3.87 -10.18 -13.81
N LEU A 493 -3.30 -11.37 -13.61
CA LEU A 493 -3.88 -12.45 -12.82
C LEU A 493 -3.61 -12.24 -11.34
N THR A 494 -4.59 -12.50 -10.48
CA THR A 494 -4.32 -12.59 -9.04
C THR A 494 -3.64 -13.92 -8.72
N PHE A 495 -2.61 -13.91 -7.85
CA PHE A 495 -1.99 -15.13 -7.34
C PHE A 495 -2.03 -15.18 -5.82
N LEU A 496 -2.86 -16.05 -5.26
CA LEU A 496 -2.98 -16.28 -3.81
C LEU A 496 -2.15 -17.48 -3.36
N THR A 497 -1.30 -17.28 -2.35
CA THR A 497 -0.62 -18.42 -1.73
C THR A 497 -0.44 -18.31 -0.23
N MET A 498 -0.62 -19.45 0.44
CA MET A 498 -0.44 -19.66 1.88
C MET A 498 -0.38 -21.17 2.19
N PRO A 499 0.03 -21.59 3.40
CA PRO A 499 0.02 -23.01 3.76
C PRO A 499 -1.36 -23.67 3.69
N GLU A 500 -1.38 -24.97 3.39
CA GLU A 500 -2.62 -25.77 3.34
C GLU A 500 -3.43 -25.69 4.64
N SER A 501 -2.76 -25.65 5.79
CA SER A 501 -3.44 -25.52 7.08
C SER A 501 -4.28 -24.23 7.21
N ILE A 502 -3.91 -23.18 6.48
CA ILE A 502 -4.64 -21.91 6.48
C ILE A 502 -5.81 -21.96 5.50
N PHE A 503 -5.62 -22.54 4.30
CA PHE A 503 -6.74 -22.81 3.39
C PHE A 503 -7.81 -23.66 4.09
N ALA A 504 -7.42 -24.79 4.69
CA ALA A 504 -8.32 -25.66 5.44
C ALA A 504 -9.03 -24.92 6.60
N TYR A 505 -8.30 -24.08 7.36
CA TYR A 505 -8.90 -23.24 8.39
C TYR A 505 -9.95 -22.29 7.81
N ILE A 506 -9.63 -21.55 6.74
CA ILE A 506 -10.58 -20.63 6.10
C ILE A 506 -11.80 -21.39 5.60
N ASP A 507 -11.62 -22.57 5.01
CA ASP A 507 -12.73 -23.43 4.57
C ASP A 507 -13.51 -24.08 5.72
N GLY A 508 -13.00 -24.05 6.95
CA GLY A 508 -13.65 -24.60 8.12
C GLY A 508 -13.54 -26.13 8.20
N ILE A 509 -12.48 -26.69 7.62
CA ILE A 509 -12.20 -28.12 7.55
C ILE A 509 -10.86 -28.46 8.21
N THR A 510 -10.67 -29.73 8.54
CA THR A 510 -9.39 -30.22 9.05
C THR A 510 -8.39 -30.35 7.91
N PRO A 511 -7.14 -29.84 8.06
CA PRO A 511 -6.10 -30.04 7.06
C PRO A 511 -5.80 -31.54 6.88
N ASP A 512 -5.66 -32.00 5.64
CA ASP A 512 -5.37 -33.41 5.33
C ASP A 512 -3.88 -33.70 5.07
N GLY A 513 -3.01 -32.70 5.29
CA GLY A 513 -1.56 -32.82 5.18
C GLY A 513 -1.02 -32.74 3.76
N ARG A 514 -1.83 -32.32 2.77
CA ARG A 514 -1.35 -32.05 1.41
C ARG A 514 -0.24 -31.01 1.40
N ILE A 515 0.79 -31.29 0.59
CA ILE A 515 1.87 -30.34 0.32
C ILE A 515 1.45 -29.40 -0.80
N THR A 516 1.05 -29.96 -1.95
CA THR A 516 0.60 -29.22 -3.13
C THR A 516 -0.92 -29.28 -3.24
N GLY A 517 -1.55 -28.12 -3.34
CA GLY A 517 -2.97 -27.96 -3.60
C GLY A 517 -3.19 -26.62 -4.26
N GLY A 518 -4.22 -26.50 -5.09
CA GLY A 518 -4.46 -25.28 -5.84
C GLY A 518 -5.78 -25.31 -6.55
N THR A 519 -6.12 -24.15 -7.10
CA THR A 519 -7.20 -24.02 -8.06
C THR A 519 -6.91 -22.80 -8.92
N ALA A 520 -7.42 -22.79 -10.14
CA ALA A 520 -7.40 -21.61 -10.98
C ALA A 520 -8.77 -21.41 -11.63
N TRP A 521 -9.16 -20.15 -11.77
CA TRP A 521 -10.37 -19.74 -12.45
C TRP A 521 -10.13 -18.39 -13.12
N PRO A 522 -10.89 -18.08 -14.19
CA PRO A 522 -10.67 -16.87 -14.97
C PRO A 522 -10.43 -15.67 -14.05
N SER A 523 -9.29 -15.00 -14.18
CA SER A 523 -8.79 -13.87 -13.37
C SER A 523 -7.79 -14.19 -12.24
N GLY A 524 -7.52 -15.44 -11.93
CA GLY A 524 -6.50 -15.76 -10.95
C GLY A 524 -6.28 -17.24 -10.70
N LEU A 525 -5.31 -17.51 -9.85
CA LEU A 525 -5.02 -18.83 -9.34
C LEU A 525 -4.61 -18.76 -7.88
N SER A 526 -4.80 -19.87 -7.19
CA SER A 526 -4.30 -20.07 -5.85
C SER A 526 -3.49 -21.35 -5.78
N SER A 527 -2.49 -21.34 -4.90
CA SER A 527 -1.68 -22.50 -4.60
C SER A 527 -1.37 -22.51 -3.12
N THR A 528 -1.27 -23.69 -2.52
CA THR A 528 -0.53 -23.86 -1.27
C THR A 528 0.91 -23.36 -1.44
N CYS A 529 1.62 -23.13 -0.34
CA CYS A 529 3.05 -22.78 -0.39
C CYS A 529 3.90 -23.86 0.29
N ALA A 530 5.19 -23.88 -0.05
CA ALA A 530 6.16 -24.73 0.62
C ALA A 530 6.29 -24.33 2.09
N LEU A 531 6.52 -25.34 2.94
CA LEU A 531 6.81 -25.19 4.36
C LEU A 531 8.28 -25.49 4.70
N GLN A 532 8.97 -26.18 3.79
CA GLN A 532 10.37 -26.60 3.93
C GLN A 532 11.10 -26.44 2.60
N SER A 533 12.43 -26.32 2.64
CA SER A 533 13.25 -26.03 1.45
C SER A 533 13.22 -27.14 0.40
N ASP A 534 13.10 -28.39 0.81
CA ASP A 534 12.95 -29.56 -0.05
C ASP A 534 11.54 -29.67 -0.69
N HIS A 535 10.53 -28.97 -0.16
CA HIS A 535 9.20 -28.92 -0.75
C HIS A 535 9.12 -27.98 -1.96
N VAL A 536 10.01 -26.98 -2.07
CA VAL A 536 9.90 -25.89 -3.07
C VAL A 536 9.86 -26.43 -4.51
N SER A 537 10.68 -27.43 -4.83
CA SER A 537 10.72 -28.01 -6.17
C SER A 537 9.44 -28.73 -6.58
N LEU A 538 8.64 -29.22 -5.62
CA LEU A 538 7.36 -29.89 -5.89
C LEU A 538 6.34 -28.93 -6.53
N PHE A 539 6.49 -27.62 -6.30
CA PHE A 539 5.58 -26.61 -6.83
C PHE A 539 5.83 -26.25 -8.29
N LYS A 540 6.93 -26.72 -8.91
CA LYS A 540 7.23 -26.38 -10.31
C LYS A 540 6.07 -26.72 -11.24
N ASN A 541 5.72 -28.01 -11.31
CA ASN A 541 4.67 -28.48 -12.20
C ASN A 541 3.29 -28.07 -11.68
N HIS A 542 3.12 -28.02 -10.36
CA HIS A 542 1.87 -27.58 -9.73
C HIS A 542 1.45 -26.16 -10.15
N LEU A 543 2.33 -25.16 -9.97
CA LEU A 543 2.05 -23.78 -10.35
C LEU A 543 1.77 -23.64 -11.85
N ARG A 544 2.48 -24.42 -12.67
CA ARG A 544 2.32 -24.45 -14.12
C ARG A 544 1.01 -25.10 -14.56
N HIS A 545 0.54 -26.12 -13.83
CA HIS A 545 -0.74 -26.78 -14.00
C HIS A 545 -1.87 -25.81 -13.70
N GLU A 546 -1.87 -25.19 -12.51
CA GLU A 546 -2.90 -24.22 -12.13
C GLU A 546 -2.95 -23.05 -13.13
N LEU A 547 -1.81 -22.51 -13.54
CA LEU A 547 -1.78 -21.47 -14.57
C LEU A 547 -2.32 -21.96 -15.92
N ALA A 548 -2.10 -23.21 -16.29
CA ALA A 548 -2.58 -23.72 -17.57
C ALA A 548 -4.13 -23.81 -17.62
N HIS A 549 -4.82 -24.02 -16.50
CA HIS A 549 -6.27 -23.87 -16.45
C HIS A 549 -6.74 -22.46 -16.84
N GLU A 550 -5.99 -21.41 -16.49
CA GLU A 550 -6.31 -20.04 -16.94
C GLU A 550 -6.27 -19.92 -18.47
N PHE A 551 -5.23 -20.45 -19.10
CA PHE A 551 -5.11 -20.44 -20.55
C PHE A 551 -6.13 -21.37 -21.23
N GLN A 552 -6.44 -22.50 -20.61
CA GLN A 552 -7.51 -23.39 -21.06
C GLN A 552 -8.85 -22.65 -21.12
N SER A 553 -9.18 -21.88 -20.09
CA SER A 553 -10.43 -21.11 -20.03
C SER A 553 -10.54 -20.06 -21.14
N LEU A 554 -9.40 -19.50 -21.58
CA LEU A 554 -9.34 -18.55 -22.70
C LEU A 554 -9.53 -19.21 -24.07
N LEU A 555 -9.12 -20.47 -24.19
CA LEU A 555 -9.26 -21.23 -25.43
C LEU A 555 -10.68 -21.75 -25.62
N MET A 556 -11.30 -22.23 -24.54
CA MET A 556 -12.63 -22.86 -24.62
C MET A 556 -13.67 -21.93 -25.23
N LYS A 557 -14.38 -22.41 -26.25
CA LYS A 557 -15.49 -21.66 -26.83
C LYS A 557 -16.62 -21.52 -25.81
N PRO A 558 -17.34 -20.38 -25.80
CA PRO A 558 -18.50 -20.20 -24.93
C PRO A 558 -19.53 -21.31 -25.14
N GLY A 559 -20.07 -21.83 -24.04
CA GLY A 559 -21.03 -22.95 -24.03
C GLY A 559 -20.40 -24.34 -24.13
N ILE A 560 -19.08 -24.44 -24.31
CA ILE A 560 -18.37 -25.72 -24.27
C ILE A 560 -17.93 -26.01 -22.83
N SER A 561 -18.14 -27.25 -22.39
CA SER A 561 -17.56 -27.80 -21.17
C SER A 561 -16.54 -28.88 -21.54
N MET A 562 -15.39 -28.87 -20.87
CA MET A 562 -14.37 -29.90 -21.07
C MET A 562 -14.72 -31.14 -20.24
N PRO A 563 -14.68 -32.35 -20.82
CA PRO A 563 -14.73 -33.59 -20.05
C PRO A 563 -13.58 -33.62 -19.02
N ALA A 564 -13.81 -34.19 -17.84
CA ALA A 564 -12.84 -34.24 -16.73
C ALA A 564 -11.42 -34.66 -17.16
N TRP A 565 -11.28 -35.69 -18.00
CA TRP A 565 -9.96 -36.13 -18.49
C TRP A 565 -9.28 -35.05 -19.32
N LEU A 566 -9.99 -34.38 -20.22
CA LEU A 566 -9.42 -33.30 -21.01
C LEU A 566 -9.24 -32.01 -20.20
N ASN A 567 -10.09 -31.79 -19.18
CA ASN A 567 -10.02 -30.64 -18.28
C ASN A 567 -8.71 -30.66 -17.48
N GLU A 568 -8.34 -31.81 -16.93
CA GLU A 568 -7.09 -31.98 -16.16
C GLU A 568 -5.89 -32.41 -17.00
N GLY A 569 -6.15 -33.02 -18.16
CA GLY A 569 -5.11 -33.47 -19.08
C GLY A 569 -4.36 -32.36 -19.78
N PHE A 570 -5.06 -31.30 -20.22
CA PHE A 570 -4.41 -30.14 -20.85
C PHE A 570 -3.43 -29.44 -19.90
N PRO A 571 -3.84 -29.07 -18.67
CA PRO A 571 -2.92 -28.46 -17.72
C PRO A 571 -1.74 -29.36 -17.36
N SER A 572 -1.97 -30.67 -17.17
CA SER A 572 -0.89 -31.63 -16.90
C SER A 572 0.12 -31.66 -18.05
N PHE A 573 -0.38 -31.70 -19.30
CA PHE A 573 0.45 -31.66 -20.51
C PHE A 573 1.25 -30.35 -20.62
N MET A 574 0.63 -29.21 -20.35
CA MET A 574 1.30 -27.91 -20.40
C MET A 574 2.32 -27.73 -19.27
N ALA A 575 2.01 -28.26 -18.08
CA ALA A 575 2.89 -28.22 -16.92
C ALA A 575 4.24 -28.90 -17.19
N ASP A 576 4.22 -30.05 -17.89
CA ASP A 576 5.42 -30.78 -18.30
C ASP A 576 6.13 -30.19 -19.54
N GLY A 577 5.62 -29.07 -20.07
CA GLY A 577 6.20 -28.41 -21.25
C GLY A 577 5.83 -29.11 -22.56
N GLY A 578 4.79 -29.93 -22.56
CA GLY A 578 4.30 -30.69 -23.69
C GLY A 578 4.48 -32.20 -23.50
N LYS A 579 4.97 -32.87 -24.55
CA LYS A 579 5.13 -34.33 -24.55
C LYS A 579 6.20 -34.77 -23.54
N MET A 580 5.87 -35.76 -22.71
CA MET A 580 6.81 -36.32 -21.73
C MET A 580 8.01 -36.95 -22.44
N SER A 581 9.18 -36.82 -21.79
CA SER A 581 10.39 -37.53 -22.23
C SER A 581 10.21 -39.04 -22.12
N ASP A 582 10.97 -39.81 -22.91
CA ASP A 582 10.90 -41.28 -22.85
C ASP A 582 11.25 -41.82 -21.46
N ALA A 583 12.16 -41.18 -20.73
CA ALA A 583 12.50 -41.56 -19.36
C ALA A 583 11.30 -41.44 -18.41
N VAL A 584 10.56 -40.33 -18.49
CA VAL A 584 9.33 -40.11 -17.69
C VAL A 584 8.24 -41.08 -18.11
N ARG A 585 8.04 -41.29 -19.42
CA ARG A 585 7.08 -42.28 -19.94
C ARG A 585 7.36 -43.68 -19.38
N GLN A 586 8.62 -44.10 -19.35
CA GLN A 586 8.97 -45.42 -18.81
C GLN A 586 8.69 -45.54 -17.32
N GLN A 587 8.90 -44.47 -16.53
CA GLN A 587 8.58 -44.45 -15.11
C GLN A 587 7.07 -44.55 -14.85
N LEU A 588 6.27 -43.81 -15.63
CA LEU A 588 4.81 -43.74 -15.46
C LEU A 588 4.04 -44.85 -16.18
N LYS A 589 4.73 -45.72 -16.92
CA LYS A 589 4.09 -46.78 -17.73
C LYS A 589 3.18 -47.67 -16.89
N GLY A 590 3.66 -48.13 -15.73
CA GLY A 590 2.87 -48.96 -14.81
C GLY A 590 1.62 -48.25 -14.29
N ASP A 591 1.76 -46.97 -13.92
CA ASP A 591 0.65 -46.15 -13.42
C ASP A 591 -0.39 -45.85 -14.50
N ALA A 592 0.04 -45.61 -15.73
CA ALA A 592 -0.86 -45.42 -16.87
C ALA A 592 -1.71 -46.67 -17.11
N VAL A 593 -1.07 -47.86 -17.16
CA VAL A 593 -1.78 -49.13 -17.36
C VAL A 593 -2.76 -49.39 -16.23
N LYS A 594 -2.33 -49.16 -14.98
CA LYS A 594 -3.19 -49.28 -13.81
C LYS A 594 -4.38 -48.33 -13.91
N ALA A 595 -4.16 -47.05 -14.23
CA ALA A 595 -5.21 -46.05 -14.35
C ALA A 595 -6.27 -46.43 -15.39
N LEU A 596 -5.85 -46.92 -16.56
CA LEU A 596 -6.80 -47.34 -17.60
C LEU A 596 -7.57 -48.61 -17.20
N ASN A 597 -6.93 -49.56 -16.51
CA ASN A 597 -7.60 -50.75 -16.01
C ASN A 597 -8.62 -50.39 -14.90
N ASP A 598 -8.25 -49.50 -13.98
CA ASP A 598 -9.15 -49.01 -12.92
C ASP A 598 -10.34 -48.26 -13.52
N ALA A 599 -10.11 -47.41 -14.53
CA ALA A 599 -11.19 -46.72 -15.25
C ALA A 599 -12.11 -47.73 -15.97
N THR A 600 -11.54 -48.75 -16.61
CA THR A 600 -12.31 -49.81 -17.27
C THR A 600 -13.16 -50.59 -16.27
N ALA A 601 -12.62 -50.89 -15.08
CA ALA A 601 -13.36 -51.52 -14.00
C ALA A 601 -14.47 -50.60 -13.45
N TYR A 602 -14.19 -49.31 -13.30
CA TYR A 602 -15.14 -48.31 -12.81
C TYR A 602 -16.38 -48.21 -13.71
N PHE A 603 -16.19 -48.15 -15.03
CA PHE A 603 -17.29 -48.05 -15.99
C PHE A 603 -17.86 -49.41 -16.43
N SER A 604 -17.17 -50.52 -16.11
CA SER A 604 -17.47 -51.88 -16.61
C SER A 604 -17.26 -52.10 -18.12
N HIS A 605 -16.65 -51.13 -18.80
CA HIS A 605 -16.23 -51.20 -20.21
C HIS A 605 -15.06 -50.24 -20.45
N LYS A 606 -14.38 -50.39 -21.59
CA LYS A 606 -13.31 -49.46 -21.97
C LYS A 606 -13.92 -48.05 -22.14
N PRO A 607 -13.47 -47.01 -21.41
CA PRO A 607 -14.22 -45.76 -21.28
C PRO A 607 -14.60 -45.12 -22.64
N LEU A 608 -15.84 -44.66 -22.75
CA LEU A 608 -16.35 -43.92 -23.91
C LEU A 608 -16.12 -42.42 -23.73
N TYR A 609 -16.32 -41.64 -24.80
CA TYR A 609 -16.14 -40.18 -24.73
C TYR A 609 -17.07 -39.51 -23.70
N GLN A 610 -18.27 -40.04 -23.48
CA GLN A 610 -19.18 -39.53 -22.44
C GLN A 610 -18.70 -39.88 -21.02
N ASP A 611 -17.99 -40.99 -20.84
CA ASP A 611 -17.53 -41.45 -19.53
C ASP A 611 -16.38 -40.58 -19.01
N ILE A 612 -15.55 -40.05 -19.92
CA ILE A 612 -14.41 -39.19 -19.57
C ILE A 612 -14.83 -37.82 -19.03
N ALA A 613 -16.14 -37.52 -19.01
CA ALA A 613 -16.70 -36.33 -18.36
C ALA A 613 -16.88 -36.49 -16.84
N VAL A 614 -16.84 -37.72 -16.32
CA VAL A 614 -17.06 -38.02 -14.90
C VAL A 614 -15.81 -37.70 -14.09
N TYR A 615 -15.99 -36.96 -12.99
CA TYR A 615 -14.99 -36.83 -11.92
C TYR A 615 -15.16 -38.01 -10.96
N PRO A 616 -14.24 -39.00 -10.96
CA PRO A 616 -14.51 -40.31 -10.39
C PRO A 616 -14.44 -40.31 -8.85
N ASN A 617 -15.41 -40.99 -8.23
CA ASN A 617 -15.41 -41.38 -6.82
C ASN A 617 -15.94 -42.83 -6.71
N PRO A 618 -15.14 -43.83 -6.29
CA PRO A 618 -13.72 -43.74 -5.89
C PRO A 618 -12.79 -43.29 -7.03
N TYR A 619 -11.65 -42.71 -6.66
CA TYR A 619 -10.69 -42.11 -7.58
C TYR A 619 -9.89 -43.13 -8.40
N PHE A 620 -9.66 -42.81 -9.67
CA PHE A 620 -8.58 -43.36 -10.50
C PHE A 620 -7.83 -42.20 -11.18
N ASN A 621 -6.60 -42.42 -11.65
CA ASN A 621 -5.72 -41.35 -12.15
C ASN A 621 -6.11 -40.85 -13.56
N TYR A 622 -7.23 -40.13 -13.64
CA TYR A 622 -7.74 -39.54 -14.87
C TYR A 622 -6.90 -38.36 -15.39
N TYR A 623 -6.10 -37.73 -14.53
CA TYR A 623 -5.11 -36.71 -14.90
C TYR A 623 -4.10 -37.29 -15.89
N LEU A 624 -3.47 -38.41 -15.54
CA LEU A 624 -2.48 -39.08 -16.38
C LEU A 624 -3.10 -39.57 -17.70
N LEU A 625 -4.31 -40.14 -17.66
CA LEU A 625 -5.00 -40.57 -18.88
C LEU A 625 -5.33 -39.38 -19.80
N GLY A 626 -5.78 -38.27 -19.22
CA GLY A 626 -5.98 -37.01 -19.94
C GLY A 626 -4.70 -36.45 -20.55
N GLN A 627 -3.59 -36.47 -19.80
CA GLN A 627 -2.29 -36.00 -20.27
C GLN A 627 -1.79 -36.83 -21.46
N ILE A 628 -1.89 -38.16 -21.37
CA ILE A 628 -1.54 -39.07 -22.46
C ILE A 628 -2.43 -38.81 -23.69
N MET A 629 -3.70 -38.49 -23.48
CA MET A 629 -4.60 -38.09 -24.56
C MET A 629 -4.14 -36.80 -25.25
N TYR A 630 -3.62 -35.81 -24.51
CA TYR A 630 -3.02 -34.61 -25.11
C TYR A 630 -1.68 -34.87 -25.80
N GLU A 631 -0.87 -35.85 -25.37
CA GLU A 631 0.28 -36.30 -26.17
C GLU A 631 -0.16 -36.88 -27.51
N PHE A 632 -1.21 -37.71 -27.51
CA PHE A 632 -1.78 -38.25 -28.74
C PHE A 632 -2.29 -37.14 -29.66
N ILE A 633 -3.02 -36.16 -29.12
CA ILE A 633 -3.50 -34.99 -29.89
C ILE A 633 -2.31 -34.19 -30.45
N PHE A 634 -1.27 -33.97 -29.66
CA PHE A 634 -0.06 -33.28 -30.09
C PHE A 634 0.66 -34.03 -31.21
N ASP A 635 0.78 -35.35 -31.14
CA ASP A 635 1.40 -36.17 -32.19
C ASP A 635 0.63 -36.11 -33.53
N LYS A 636 -0.64 -35.69 -33.52
CA LYS A 636 -1.45 -35.54 -34.73
C LYS A 636 -1.32 -34.19 -35.43
N GLY A 637 -0.98 -33.13 -34.70
CA GLY A 637 -0.95 -31.78 -35.30
C GLY A 637 -0.30 -30.70 -34.46
N GLY A 638 0.59 -31.06 -33.53
CA GLY A 638 1.30 -30.16 -32.64
C GLY A 638 0.36 -29.31 -31.77
N TYR A 639 0.81 -28.12 -31.39
CA TYR A 639 0.01 -27.20 -30.57
C TYR A 639 -1.23 -26.66 -31.28
N ALA A 640 -1.30 -26.70 -32.62
CA ALA A 640 -2.50 -26.33 -33.36
C ALA A 640 -3.64 -27.34 -33.10
N ALA A 641 -3.32 -28.64 -33.07
CA ALA A 641 -4.27 -29.68 -32.68
C ALA A 641 -4.69 -29.58 -31.21
N VAL A 642 -3.73 -29.35 -30.31
CA VAL A 642 -4.00 -29.11 -28.87
C VAL A 642 -4.99 -27.95 -28.72
N LYS A 643 -4.71 -26.82 -29.37
CA LYS A 643 -5.60 -25.64 -29.37
C LYS A 643 -7.00 -25.99 -29.88
N ALA A 644 -7.11 -26.63 -31.04
CA ALA A 644 -8.41 -26.95 -31.64
C ALA A 644 -9.27 -27.87 -30.76
N VAL A 645 -8.67 -28.87 -30.11
CA VAL A 645 -9.37 -29.77 -29.19
C VAL A 645 -9.76 -29.05 -27.90
N THR A 646 -8.90 -28.20 -27.35
CA THR A 646 -9.23 -27.42 -26.15
C THR A 646 -10.32 -26.37 -26.43
N GLU A 647 -10.37 -25.80 -27.63
CA GLU A 647 -11.44 -24.86 -28.03
C GLU A 647 -12.82 -25.53 -28.08
N ASN A 648 -12.89 -26.72 -28.68
CA ASN A 648 -14.08 -27.55 -28.77
C ASN A 648 -13.66 -29.00 -29.07
N PRO A 649 -13.77 -29.93 -28.12
CA PRO A 649 -13.21 -31.26 -28.31
C PRO A 649 -13.73 -31.99 -29.54
N VAL A 650 -15.05 -32.05 -29.73
CA VAL A 650 -15.67 -32.81 -30.82
C VAL A 650 -15.31 -32.21 -32.19
N ALA A 651 -15.38 -30.88 -32.31
CA ALA A 651 -14.97 -30.21 -33.54
C ALA A 651 -13.46 -30.33 -33.78
N GLY A 652 -12.66 -30.26 -32.71
CA GLY A 652 -11.21 -30.41 -32.74
C GLY A 652 -10.77 -31.79 -33.21
N PHE A 653 -11.43 -32.86 -32.77
CA PHE A 653 -11.15 -34.22 -33.23
C PHE A 653 -11.30 -34.36 -34.76
N ALA A 654 -12.30 -33.69 -35.34
CA ALA A 654 -12.47 -33.68 -36.80
C ALA A 654 -11.28 -33.03 -37.52
N THR A 655 -10.66 -32.00 -36.93
CA THR A 655 -9.48 -31.33 -37.51
C THR A 655 -8.23 -32.21 -37.53
N ILE A 656 -8.18 -33.25 -36.70
CA ILE A 656 -7.08 -34.22 -36.64
C ILE A 656 -7.46 -35.60 -37.21
N GLY A 657 -8.53 -35.66 -38.02
CA GLY A 657 -8.88 -36.82 -38.83
C GLY A 657 -9.89 -37.79 -38.20
N TYR A 658 -10.58 -37.40 -37.11
CA TYR A 658 -11.58 -38.25 -36.45
C TYR A 658 -12.97 -37.63 -36.51
N SER A 659 -13.83 -38.16 -37.39
CA SER A 659 -15.17 -37.62 -37.64
C SER A 659 -16.18 -37.85 -36.50
N THR A 660 -15.88 -38.75 -35.56
CA THR A 660 -16.71 -39.02 -34.38
C THR A 660 -15.85 -39.13 -33.12
N PRO A 661 -16.40 -38.82 -31.92
CA PRO A 661 -15.70 -39.06 -30.67
C PRO A 661 -15.32 -40.53 -30.46
N GLU A 662 -16.14 -41.47 -30.94
CA GLU A 662 -15.84 -42.91 -30.86
C GLU A 662 -14.60 -43.28 -31.69
N ALA A 663 -14.48 -42.77 -32.92
CA ALA A 663 -13.31 -42.99 -33.75
C ALA A 663 -12.04 -42.42 -33.12
N PHE A 664 -12.16 -41.25 -32.48
CA PHE A 664 -11.06 -40.66 -31.71
C PHE A 664 -10.65 -41.53 -30.52
N MET A 665 -11.62 -41.99 -29.71
CA MET A 665 -11.35 -42.82 -28.52
C MET A 665 -10.68 -44.14 -28.91
N ASN A 666 -11.14 -44.81 -29.97
CA ASN A 666 -10.51 -46.04 -30.46
C ASN A 666 -9.05 -45.81 -30.87
N ALA A 667 -8.78 -44.74 -31.63
CA ALA A 667 -7.42 -44.41 -32.03
C ALA A 667 -6.52 -43.97 -30.87
N TYR A 668 -7.07 -43.26 -29.87
CA TYR A 668 -6.39 -42.95 -28.63
C TYR A 668 -5.98 -44.23 -27.89
N TYR A 669 -6.85 -45.23 -27.87
CA TYR A 669 -6.53 -46.50 -27.24
C TYR A 669 -5.49 -47.32 -28.00
N ASP A 670 -5.52 -47.34 -29.34
CA ASP A 670 -4.45 -47.94 -30.13
C ASP A 670 -3.11 -47.25 -29.87
N TYR A 671 -3.12 -45.92 -29.74
CA TYR A 671 -1.95 -45.15 -29.34
C TYR A 671 -1.49 -45.50 -27.92
N PHE A 672 -2.41 -45.63 -26.98
CA PHE A 672 -2.12 -46.02 -25.60
C PHE A 672 -1.48 -47.42 -25.57
N ASP A 673 -2.08 -48.40 -26.24
CA ASP A 673 -1.60 -49.78 -26.23
C ASP A 673 -0.22 -49.91 -26.92
N LYS A 674 0.06 -49.07 -27.93
CA LYS A 674 1.37 -49.03 -28.61
C LYS A 674 2.48 -48.39 -27.77
N ASN A 675 2.18 -47.33 -27.02
CA ASN A 675 3.19 -46.48 -26.39
C ASN A 675 3.26 -46.62 -24.85
N TRP A 676 2.19 -47.10 -24.23
CA TRP A 676 1.99 -47.12 -22.77
C TRP A 676 1.66 -48.51 -22.21
N ARG A 677 1.33 -49.51 -23.04
CA ARG A 677 1.40 -50.94 -22.69
C ARG A 677 2.67 -51.56 -23.25
#